data_AF-A0A6J0ZPK8-F1
#
_entry.id   AF-A0A6J0ZPK8-F1
#
_cell.length_a   1.000
_cell.length_b   1.000
_cell.length_c   1.000
_cell.angle_alpha   90.00
_cell.angle_beta   90.00
_cell.angle_gamma   90.00
#
_symmetry.space_group_name_H-M   'P 1'
#
loop_
_entity.id
_entity.type
_entity.pdbx_description
1 polymer ?
#
loop_
_entity_poly.entity_id
_entity_poly.type
_entity_poly.pdbx_seq_one_letter_code
_entity_poly.pdbx_strand_id
1 'polypeptide(L)'
;MVSNSSSRKSFVDSSIKLARLYGFQGLDFSWVSANTSSDMSNMATLFDEWRSAIDSETRNSSQSQLILTAAVPYSQYSESSIFPVDSLRRNLNWLHVMAYDFYMPTRENFTRAHAALYDPASNVNADFGIESWINGGLPASKLVLSLPFYGYAWKLVNPKDNIIGAPASGPAISNDGEVIYKDIMNYIQRYGANSVYNATYVVDYCTVGSTWIGFDDVEVVKIKVSYAREKKLLGYVVWQVPYDDNWVLSQTAYANGGNRQKKGRLFLISILIPIALVMILLGVLTYYFRRVKRKKGGMVHVAKKFKYKANHMAAAGDFNSNVPNLMVYTFSDVEVATDRFSFENKLGEGGYGPVYKGVLPDGQEIAVKKLSKASTQGFEEFKNEVMLTAKLQHVNLVRLLGFCIDREEQMLVYDYMPNKSLDSYLYDPIRRHLLDWKKRVEIIEGVTQGLLYLQEYSRLTIIHRDLKASNILLDEDMKPKISDFGMARIFTKDEVEANTGRIVGTYGYVPPEYVKKGIYSTKSDVYSFGVLLLQIISGKRSAHLHGLHENLSLLDFAHELWTEGKGMEFMDPTLDDTTSSCKLLRCMQIALLCVQENANDRPTMLEVSAMLRNETTAVAIPKRPAFSTKHSEDEQKKSSLQLEICSIDTSPITQVVGR
;
A
#
# COMPACT_ATOMS: atom_id res chain seq x y z
N MET A 1 10.69 -32.32 -22.09
CA MET A 1 11.47 -31.08 -22.33
C MET A 1 12.93 -31.27 -21.93
N VAL A 2 13.23 -31.57 -20.65
CA VAL A 2 14.62 -31.60 -20.14
C VAL A 2 15.51 -32.69 -20.77
N SER A 3 14.93 -33.76 -21.31
CA SER A 3 15.65 -34.87 -21.94
C SER A 3 16.33 -34.53 -23.28
N ASN A 4 16.02 -33.39 -23.89
CA ASN A 4 16.57 -32.97 -25.18
C ASN A 4 17.43 -31.71 -25.04
N SER A 5 18.70 -31.79 -25.47
CA SER A 5 19.66 -30.67 -25.37
C SER A 5 19.20 -29.42 -26.13
N SER A 6 18.66 -29.57 -27.34
CA SER A 6 18.13 -28.43 -28.12
C SER A 6 16.94 -27.77 -27.44
N SER A 7 16.04 -28.56 -26.83
CA SER A 7 14.93 -28.03 -26.03
C SER A 7 15.43 -27.28 -24.80
N ARG A 8 16.42 -27.81 -24.07
CA ARG A 8 17.00 -27.13 -22.91
C ARG A 8 17.66 -25.81 -23.31
N LYS A 9 18.47 -25.81 -24.37
CA LYS A 9 19.09 -24.59 -24.89
C LYS A 9 18.05 -23.53 -25.26
N SER A 10 17.00 -23.92 -25.99
CA SER A 10 15.91 -23.00 -26.35
C SER A 10 15.22 -22.43 -25.11
N PHE A 11 14.98 -23.26 -24.09
CA PHE A 11 14.42 -22.82 -22.81
C PHE A 11 15.34 -21.85 -22.06
N VAL A 12 16.64 -22.15 -21.97
CA VAL A 12 17.64 -21.27 -21.32
C VAL A 12 17.66 -19.92 -22.02
N ASP A 13 17.84 -19.90 -23.34
CA ASP A 13 17.95 -18.65 -24.11
C ASP A 13 16.66 -17.82 -24.01
N SER A 14 15.49 -18.46 -24.12
CA SER A 14 14.20 -17.77 -24.06
C SER A 14 13.84 -17.27 -22.65
N SER A 15 14.12 -18.06 -21.60
CA SER A 15 13.82 -17.68 -20.21
C SER A 15 14.66 -16.48 -19.75
N ILE A 16 15.95 -16.46 -20.08
CA ILE A 16 16.84 -15.33 -19.78
C ILE A 16 16.36 -14.08 -20.53
N LYS A 17 16.11 -14.21 -21.83
CA LYS A 17 15.61 -13.09 -22.66
C LYS A 17 14.30 -12.52 -22.10
N LEU A 18 13.37 -13.38 -21.71
CA LEU A 18 12.06 -12.98 -21.18
C LEU A 18 12.22 -12.30 -19.81
N ALA A 19 13.06 -12.85 -18.93
CA ALA A 19 13.35 -12.24 -17.65
C ALA A 19 13.92 -10.82 -17.81
N ARG A 20 14.84 -10.61 -18.75
CA ARG A 20 15.37 -9.28 -19.06
C ARG A 20 14.32 -8.36 -19.66
N LEU A 21 13.54 -8.84 -20.64
CA LEU A 21 12.55 -8.04 -21.37
C LEU A 21 11.48 -7.45 -20.43
N TYR A 22 11.04 -8.23 -19.44
CA TYR A 22 9.98 -7.83 -18.51
C TYR A 22 10.50 -7.39 -17.14
N GLY A 23 11.82 -7.28 -16.96
CA GLY A 23 12.42 -6.84 -15.70
C GLY A 23 12.26 -7.82 -14.54
N PHE A 24 12.09 -9.12 -14.81
CA PHE A 24 12.11 -10.14 -13.76
C PHE A 24 13.51 -10.31 -13.19
N GLN A 25 13.57 -10.59 -11.89
CA GLN A 25 14.83 -10.75 -11.14
C GLN A 25 15.44 -12.15 -11.32
N GLY A 26 14.68 -13.09 -11.88
CA GLY A 26 15.10 -14.48 -11.96
C GLY A 26 14.01 -15.42 -12.43
N LEU A 27 14.23 -16.70 -12.19
CA LEU A 27 13.36 -17.80 -12.55
C LEU A 27 13.17 -18.74 -11.34
N ASP A 28 11.93 -19.12 -11.07
CA ASP A 28 11.58 -20.08 -10.03
C ASP A 28 10.95 -21.33 -10.66
N PHE A 29 11.42 -22.52 -10.25
CA PHE A 29 10.93 -23.80 -10.73
C PHE A 29 10.03 -24.48 -9.70
N SER A 30 8.80 -24.81 -10.08
CA SER A 30 7.99 -25.76 -9.30
C SER A 30 8.35 -27.19 -9.68
N TRP A 31 9.29 -27.81 -8.95
CA TRP A 31 9.80 -29.16 -9.24
C TRP A 31 9.44 -30.15 -8.14
N VAL A 32 8.14 -30.32 -7.95
CA VAL A 32 7.52 -31.07 -6.84
C VAL A 32 7.43 -32.57 -7.09
N SER A 33 7.68 -33.02 -8.32
CA SER A 33 7.64 -34.42 -8.73
C SER A 33 8.69 -34.72 -9.80
N ALA A 34 9.35 -35.87 -9.69
CA ALA A 34 10.23 -36.40 -10.72
C ALA A 34 9.95 -37.90 -10.91
N ASN A 35 9.70 -38.28 -12.16
CA ASN A 35 9.19 -39.61 -12.48
C ASN A 35 10.32 -40.65 -12.63
N THR A 36 11.54 -40.23 -12.94
CA THR A 36 12.68 -41.13 -13.17
C THR A 36 14.03 -40.52 -12.77
N SER A 37 15.04 -41.36 -12.52
CA SER A 37 16.43 -40.92 -12.33
C SER A 37 17.03 -40.22 -13.56
N SER A 38 16.54 -40.55 -14.76
CA SER A 38 16.92 -39.86 -15.99
C SER A 38 16.44 -38.40 -15.97
N ASP A 39 15.21 -38.15 -15.52
CA ASP A 39 14.67 -36.80 -15.40
C ASP A 39 15.46 -35.95 -14.40
N MET A 40 15.88 -36.56 -13.27
CA MET A 40 16.75 -35.90 -12.29
C MET A 40 18.08 -35.45 -12.90
N SER A 41 18.75 -36.34 -13.64
CA SER A 41 20.01 -36.03 -14.31
C SER A 41 19.86 -34.96 -15.40
N ASN A 42 18.79 -35.04 -16.17
CA ASN A 42 18.48 -34.04 -17.20
C ASN A 42 18.15 -32.67 -16.61
N MET A 43 17.47 -32.62 -15.45
CA MET A 43 17.20 -31.37 -14.75
C MET A 43 18.47 -30.77 -14.15
N ALA A 44 19.35 -31.60 -13.56
CA ALA A 44 20.67 -31.15 -13.11
C ALA A 44 21.45 -30.48 -14.25
N THR A 45 21.43 -31.11 -15.43
CA THR A 45 22.07 -30.58 -16.65
C THR A 45 21.45 -29.25 -17.07
N LEU A 46 20.12 -29.11 -17.01
CA LEU A 46 19.44 -27.84 -17.29
C LEU A 46 19.92 -26.72 -16.35
N PHE A 47 20.05 -27.00 -15.06
CA PHE A 47 20.52 -26.01 -14.09
C PHE A 47 21.98 -25.61 -14.32
N ASP A 48 22.86 -26.57 -14.64
CA ASP A 48 24.25 -26.30 -14.98
C ASP A 48 24.33 -25.43 -16.26
N GLU A 49 23.53 -25.74 -17.29
CA GLU A 49 23.46 -24.97 -18.55
C GLU A 49 22.91 -23.55 -18.32
N TRP A 50 21.84 -23.39 -17.53
CA TRP A 50 21.23 -22.09 -17.26
C TRP A 50 22.18 -21.19 -16.46
N ARG A 51 22.81 -21.71 -15.40
CA ARG A 51 23.77 -20.94 -14.60
C ARG A 51 24.98 -20.53 -15.43
N SER A 52 25.50 -21.42 -16.26
CA SER A 52 26.62 -21.13 -17.17
C SER A 52 26.29 -19.99 -18.15
N ALA A 53 25.06 -19.97 -18.70
CA ALA A 53 24.60 -18.91 -19.59
C ALA A 53 24.54 -17.55 -18.89
N ILE A 54 24.00 -17.49 -17.67
CA ILE A 54 23.92 -16.26 -16.87
C ILE A 54 25.30 -15.75 -16.45
N ASP A 55 26.20 -16.65 -16.04
CA ASP A 55 27.56 -16.26 -15.67
C ASP A 55 28.32 -15.71 -16.89
N SER A 56 28.05 -16.21 -18.09
CA SER A 56 28.58 -15.67 -19.34
C SER A 56 28.00 -14.30 -19.68
N GLU A 57 26.68 -14.12 -19.57
CA GLU A 57 26.02 -12.82 -19.78
C GLU A 57 26.54 -11.75 -18.82
N THR A 58 26.71 -12.09 -17.55
CA THR A 58 27.17 -11.18 -16.49
C THR A 58 28.64 -10.78 -16.68
N ARG A 59 29.51 -11.69 -17.15
CA ARG A 59 30.91 -11.34 -17.47
C ARG A 59 31.04 -10.40 -18.67
N ASN A 60 30.08 -10.45 -19.59
CA ASN A 60 30.13 -9.74 -20.86
C ASN A 60 29.23 -8.48 -20.89
N SER A 61 28.56 -8.14 -19.78
CA SER A 61 27.65 -7.01 -19.69
C SER A 61 27.67 -6.39 -18.29
N SER A 62 27.07 -5.21 -18.11
CA SER A 62 26.85 -4.59 -16.79
C SER A 62 25.56 -5.07 -16.11
N GLN A 63 24.95 -6.16 -16.59
CA GLN A 63 23.68 -6.65 -16.06
C GLN A 63 23.87 -7.41 -14.75
N SER A 64 22.91 -7.29 -13.82
CA SER A 64 22.91 -8.06 -12.58
C SER A 64 22.64 -9.54 -12.86
N GLN A 65 23.29 -10.43 -12.11
CA GLN A 65 23.06 -11.88 -12.22
C GLN A 65 21.58 -12.21 -11.92
N LEU A 66 20.94 -13.02 -12.76
CA LEU A 66 19.57 -13.48 -12.49
C LEU A 66 19.54 -14.57 -11.40
N ILE A 67 18.50 -14.52 -10.58
CA ILE A 67 18.22 -15.47 -9.50
C ILE A 67 17.63 -16.76 -10.10
N LEU A 68 18.01 -17.91 -9.54
CA LEU A 68 17.44 -19.21 -9.86
C LEU A 68 17.04 -19.93 -8.58
N THR A 69 15.77 -20.27 -8.47
CA THR A 69 15.19 -20.94 -7.29
C THR A 69 14.31 -22.11 -7.71
N ALA A 70 14.00 -22.99 -6.77
CA ALA A 70 13.06 -24.09 -7.02
C ALA A 70 12.30 -24.48 -5.75
N ALA A 71 11.00 -24.75 -5.90
CA ALA A 71 10.22 -25.52 -4.96
C ALA A 71 10.48 -27.02 -5.15
N VAL A 72 10.80 -27.69 -4.05
CA VAL A 72 11.17 -29.11 -3.99
C VAL A 72 10.33 -29.82 -2.92
N PRO A 73 10.14 -31.15 -3.03
CA PRO A 73 9.47 -31.92 -1.99
C PRO A 73 10.19 -31.80 -0.63
N TYR A 74 9.47 -32.14 0.43
CA TYR A 74 9.96 -32.02 1.81
C TYR A 74 11.29 -32.74 2.05
N SER A 75 11.55 -33.84 1.33
CA SER A 75 12.76 -34.65 1.44
C SER A 75 13.43 -34.82 0.08
N GLN A 76 14.76 -35.04 0.08
CA GLN A 76 15.53 -35.34 -1.13
C GLN A 76 15.21 -36.72 -1.74
N TYR A 77 14.51 -37.57 -0.98
CA TYR A 77 14.05 -38.88 -1.43
C TYR A 77 12.69 -38.76 -2.11
N SER A 78 12.63 -39.12 -3.38
CA SER A 78 11.38 -39.38 -4.09
C SER A 78 11.16 -40.90 -4.16
N GLU A 79 9.92 -41.34 -4.32
CA GLU A 79 9.57 -42.76 -4.49
C GLU A 79 10.37 -43.44 -5.62
N SER A 80 10.82 -42.68 -6.61
CA SER A 80 11.50 -43.19 -7.82
C SER A 80 12.95 -42.72 -8.02
N SER A 81 13.48 -41.79 -7.20
CA SER A 81 14.87 -41.30 -7.35
C SER A 81 15.34 -40.39 -6.20
N ILE A 82 16.62 -39.98 -6.25
CA ILE A 82 17.23 -39.01 -5.34
C ILE A 82 17.51 -37.72 -6.11
N PHE A 83 17.18 -36.56 -5.53
CA PHE A 83 17.45 -35.27 -6.15
C PHE A 83 18.97 -35.00 -6.29
N PRO A 84 19.42 -34.33 -7.37
CA PRO A 84 20.84 -34.11 -7.65
C PRO A 84 21.42 -32.96 -6.80
N VAL A 85 21.58 -33.21 -5.49
CA VAL A 85 21.97 -32.20 -4.47
C VAL A 85 23.18 -31.37 -4.89
N ASP A 86 24.21 -31.98 -5.48
CA ASP A 86 25.40 -31.26 -5.92
C ASP A 86 25.13 -30.23 -7.01
N SER A 87 24.30 -30.55 -8.00
CA SER A 87 23.90 -29.58 -9.03
C SER A 87 23.04 -28.48 -8.42
N LEU A 88 22.08 -28.85 -7.55
CA LEU A 88 21.24 -27.87 -6.87
C LEU A 88 22.07 -26.87 -6.05
N ARG A 89 23.03 -27.39 -5.27
CA ARG A 89 23.94 -26.61 -4.44
C ARG A 89 24.81 -25.66 -5.26
N ARG A 90 25.28 -26.05 -6.45
CA ARG A 90 26.08 -25.16 -7.31
C ARG A 90 25.24 -24.11 -8.01
N ASN A 91 24.08 -24.49 -8.52
CA ASN A 91 23.37 -23.68 -9.51
C ASN A 91 22.24 -22.83 -8.94
N LEU A 92 21.55 -23.28 -7.89
CA LEU A 92 20.42 -22.52 -7.33
C LEU A 92 20.88 -21.57 -6.24
N ASN A 93 20.22 -20.42 -6.18
CA ASN A 93 20.40 -19.45 -5.10
C ASN A 93 19.86 -20.03 -3.79
N TRP A 94 18.67 -20.61 -3.81
CA TRP A 94 18.07 -21.37 -2.70
C TRP A 94 16.94 -22.30 -3.17
N LEU A 95 16.48 -23.16 -2.26
CA LEU A 95 15.37 -24.10 -2.43
C LEU A 95 14.22 -23.77 -1.47
N HIS A 96 13.00 -23.83 -1.96
CA HIS A 96 11.77 -23.77 -1.18
C HIS A 96 11.34 -25.20 -0.82
N VAL A 97 11.55 -25.61 0.43
CA VAL A 97 11.22 -26.97 0.89
C VAL A 97 9.75 -27.01 1.29
N MET A 98 8.93 -27.74 0.52
CA MET A 98 7.49 -27.86 0.75
C MET A 98 7.20 -28.71 1.99
N ALA A 99 7.07 -28.06 3.14
CA ALA A 99 6.84 -28.68 4.44
C ALA A 99 5.34 -28.79 4.79
N TYR A 100 4.54 -29.20 3.81
CA TYR A 100 3.08 -29.33 3.91
C TYR A 100 2.53 -30.31 2.86
N ASP A 101 1.21 -30.53 2.88
CA ASP A 101 0.50 -31.55 2.10
C ASP A 101 0.98 -32.99 2.37
N PHE A 102 1.51 -33.24 3.56
CA PHE A 102 1.95 -34.57 3.98
C PHE A 102 0.84 -35.60 3.93
N TYR A 103 -0.36 -35.18 4.30
CA TYR A 103 -1.56 -36.00 4.39
C TYR A 103 -2.76 -35.20 3.91
N MET A 104 -3.55 -35.76 3.00
CA MET A 104 -4.70 -35.09 2.38
C MET A 104 -5.96 -35.96 2.52
N PRO A 105 -7.16 -35.36 2.72
CA PRO A 105 -8.41 -36.11 2.89
C PRO A 105 -8.86 -36.87 1.63
N THR A 106 -8.28 -36.57 0.47
CA THR A 106 -8.51 -37.31 -0.78
C THR A 106 -7.72 -38.62 -0.86
N ARG A 107 -6.71 -38.80 0.01
CA ARG A 107 -5.81 -39.97 0.03
C ARG A 107 -5.89 -40.76 1.32
N GLU A 108 -6.32 -40.12 2.40
CA GLU A 108 -6.33 -40.67 3.76
C GLU A 108 -7.74 -40.81 4.30
N ASN A 109 -8.02 -41.93 4.95
CA ASN A 109 -9.29 -42.19 5.66
C ASN A 109 -9.20 -41.87 7.17
N PHE A 110 -8.22 -41.04 7.57
CA PHE A 110 -8.02 -40.60 8.95
C PHE A 110 -7.59 -39.13 8.97
N THR A 111 -7.99 -38.39 10.00
CA THR A 111 -7.49 -37.02 10.23
C THR A 111 -5.99 -37.05 10.50
N ARG A 112 -5.22 -36.13 9.92
CA ARG A 112 -3.76 -36.09 10.08
C ARG A 112 -3.22 -34.66 10.03
N ALA A 113 -2.05 -34.46 10.64
CA ALA A 113 -1.33 -33.19 10.59
C ALA A 113 -0.68 -32.99 9.21
N HIS A 114 -1.35 -32.26 8.32
CA HIS A 114 -0.88 -32.06 6.93
C HIS A 114 0.44 -31.26 6.81
N ALA A 115 0.81 -30.52 7.85
CA ALA A 115 1.97 -29.63 7.87
C ALA A 115 2.81 -29.79 9.15
N ALA A 116 2.87 -30.99 9.72
CA ALA A 116 3.56 -31.25 10.97
C ALA A 116 5.03 -30.76 10.98
N LEU A 117 5.41 -30.00 12.02
CA LEU A 117 6.82 -29.65 12.23
C LEU A 117 7.62 -30.89 12.67
N TYR A 118 7.03 -31.66 13.59
CA TYR A 118 7.58 -32.89 14.15
C TYR A 118 6.55 -34.03 14.02
N ASP A 119 7.03 -35.25 13.87
CA ASP A 119 6.21 -36.45 14.03
C ASP A 119 7.08 -37.55 14.64
N PRO A 120 6.87 -37.95 15.92
CA PRO A 120 7.68 -38.99 16.54
C PRO A 120 7.39 -40.40 15.98
N ALA A 121 6.28 -40.59 15.27
CA ALA A 121 5.85 -41.87 14.72
C ALA A 121 6.18 -42.04 13.23
N SER A 122 6.67 -41.00 12.56
CA SER A 122 6.89 -40.99 11.11
C SER A 122 7.98 -40.01 10.69
N ASN A 123 8.69 -40.34 9.61
CA ASN A 123 9.64 -39.43 8.96
C ASN A 123 8.96 -38.39 8.05
N VAL A 124 7.62 -38.39 7.97
CA VAL A 124 6.85 -37.44 7.15
C VAL A 124 6.55 -36.19 7.98
N ASN A 125 7.57 -35.35 8.17
CA ASN A 125 7.47 -34.09 8.87
C ASN A 125 8.54 -33.09 8.38
N ALA A 126 8.37 -31.82 8.73
CA ALA A 126 9.25 -30.74 8.26
C ALA A 126 10.68 -30.84 8.80
N ASP A 127 10.87 -31.24 10.06
CA ASP A 127 12.21 -31.37 10.66
C ASP A 127 13.05 -32.43 9.97
N PHE A 128 12.50 -33.65 9.82
CA PHE A 128 13.15 -34.73 9.08
C PHE A 128 13.47 -34.31 7.63
N GLY A 129 12.53 -33.65 6.95
CA GLY A 129 12.72 -33.18 5.58
C GLY A 129 13.90 -32.20 5.43
N ILE A 130 13.96 -31.20 6.30
CA ILE A 130 15.07 -30.24 6.34
C ILE A 130 16.39 -30.92 6.65
N GLU A 131 16.43 -31.85 7.61
CA GLU A 131 17.64 -32.61 7.94
C GLU A 131 18.08 -33.51 6.79
N SER A 132 17.15 -34.12 6.07
CA SER A 132 17.42 -34.92 4.88
C SER A 132 18.19 -34.11 3.84
N TRP A 133 17.73 -32.91 3.50
CA TRP A 133 18.43 -32.03 2.56
C TRP A 133 19.82 -31.59 3.07
N ILE A 134 19.94 -31.26 4.35
CA ILE A 134 21.22 -30.86 4.96
C ILE A 134 22.22 -32.02 4.94
N ASN A 135 21.80 -33.21 5.35
CA ASN A 135 22.63 -34.42 5.36
C ASN A 135 23.01 -34.87 3.94
N GLY A 136 22.19 -34.54 2.93
CA GLY A 136 22.52 -34.70 1.51
C GLY A 136 23.61 -33.77 1.00
N GLY A 137 24.01 -32.74 1.77
CA GLY A 137 25.10 -31.82 1.46
C GLY A 137 24.66 -30.40 1.07
N LEU A 138 23.37 -30.06 1.12
CA LEU A 138 22.90 -28.68 0.94
C LEU A 138 23.11 -27.86 2.23
N PRO A 139 23.73 -26.67 2.15
CA PRO A 139 23.86 -25.84 3.33
C PRO A 139 22.49 -25.30 3.76
N ALA A 140 22.25 -25.25 5.08
CA ALA A 140 21.03 -24.68 5.66
C ALA A 140 20.72 -23.26 5.12
N SER A 141 21.75 -22.44 4.88
CA SER A 141 21.62 -21.10 4.31
C SER A 141 21.14 -21.05 2.85
N LYS A 142 20.88 -22.19 2.21
CA LYS A 142 20.22 -22.32 0.90
C LYS A 142 18.83 -22.95 0.97
N LEU A 143 18.32 -23.24 2.16
CA LEU A 143 16.99 -23.80 2.35
C LEU A 143 16.05 -22.73 2.90
N VAL A 144 14.83 -22.71 2.37
CA VAL A 144 13.73 -21.85 2.80
C VAL A 144 12.57 -22.76 3.20
N LEU A 145 12.04 -22.58 4.41
CA LEU A 145 10.91 -23.35 4.91
C LEU A 145 9.60 -22.83 4.31
N SER A 146 8.82 -23.67 3.64
CA SER A 146 7.53 -23.25 3.09
C SER A 146 6.38 -23.46 4.08
N LEU A 147 5.49 -22.47 4.23
CA LEU A 147 4.36 -22.47 5.16
C LEU A 147 3.01 -22.48 4.41
N PRO A 148 2.07 -23.38 4.74
CA PRO A 148 0.74 -23.41 4.14
C PRO A 148 -0.18 -22.48 4.93
N PHE A 149 -0.55 -21.33 4.36
CA PHE A 149 -1.60 -20.46 4.96
C PHE A 149 -3.00 -21.02 4.70
N TYR A 150 -3.15 -22.33 4.79
CA TYR A 150 -4.36 -23.09 4.56
C TYR A 150 -4.27 -24.39 5.36
N GLY A 151 -5.42 -25.03 5.50
CA GLY A 151 -5.56 -26.33 6.14
C GLY A 151 -6.36 -27.29 5.29
N TYR A 152 -6.64 -28.45 5.86
CA TYR A 152 -7.55 -29.41 5.25
C TYR A 152 -8.70 -29.73 6.20
N ALA A 153 -9.86 -30.01 5.62
CA ALA A 153 -11.09 -30.37 6.28
C ALA A 153 -11.46 -31.82 5.94
N TRP A 154 -11.68 -32.62 6.97
CA TRP A 154 -12.08 -34.02 6.91
C TRP A 154 -13.49 -34.19 7.46
N LYS A 155 -14.21 -35.15 6.87
CA LYS A 155 -15.50 -35.61 7.40
C LYS A 155 -15.27 -36.81 8.32
N LEU A 156 -15.41 -36.61 9.62
CA LEU A 156 -15.33 -37.65 10.65
C LEU A 156 -16.42 -38.70 10.45
N VAL A 157 -16.06 -39.98 10.61
CA VAL A 157 -17.02 -41.09 10.68
C VAL A 157 -17.83 -41.01 11.97
N ASN A 158 -17.17 -40.67 13.08
CA ASN A 158 -17.79 -40.49 14.39
C ASN A 158 -17.37 -39.12 14.97
N PRO A 159 -18.28 -38.14 15.08
CA PRO A 159 -18.00 -36.82 15.68
C PRO A 159 -17.42 -36.85 17.09
N LYS A 160 -17.60 -37.94 17.85
CA LYS A 160 -17.04 -38.09 19.20
C LYS A 160 -15.58 -38.52 19.21
N ASP A 161 -15.09 -39.03 18.08
CA ASP A 161 -13.68 -39.33 17.86
C ASP A 161 -13.11 -38.25 16.94
N ASN A 162 -12.46 -37.25 17.54
CA ASN A 162 -12.17 -35.99 16.88
C ASN A 162 -10.73 -35.50 17.12
N ILE A 163 -9.86 -36.40 17.56
CA ILE A 163 -8.42 -36.17 17.69
C ILE A 163 -7.72 -36.34 16.33
N ILE A 164 -6.44 -35.95 16.26
CA ILE A 164 -5.57 -36.35 15.14
C ILE A 164 -5.48 -37.89 15.13
N GLY A 165 -5.75 -38.51 13.98
CA GLY A 165 -5.81 -39.96 13.80
C GLY A 165 -7.23 -40.54 13.85
N ALA A 166 -8.26 -39.71 14.04
CA ALA A 166 -9.65 -40.15 14.04
C ALA A 166 -10.10 -40.64 12.65
N PRO A 167 -10.93 -41.70 12.55
CA PRO A 167 -11.47 -42.18 11.28
C PRO A 167 -12.29 -41.13 10.54
N ALA A 168 -12.00 -40.94 9.26
CA ALA A 168 -12.66 -39.99 8.36
C ALA A 168 -13.12 -40.68 7.08
N SER A 169 -14.24 -40.22 6.51
CA SER A 169 -14.82 -40.74 5.27
C SER A 169 -14.36 -39.99 4.02
N GLY A 170 -13.47 -39.01 4.15
CA GLY A 170 -12.96 -38.19 3.04
C GLY A 170 -13.04 -36.68 3.31
N PRO A 171 -12.97 -35.85 2.25
CA PRO A 171 -12.94 -34.39 2.37
C PRO A 171 -14.26 -33.80 2.86
N ALA A 172 -14.16 -32.66 3.55
CA ALA A 172 -15.28 -31.83 3.98
C ALA A 172 -15.08 -30.38 3.49
N ILE A 173 -16.15 -29.58 3.50
CA ILE A 173 -16.18 -28.16 3.06
C ILE A 173 -15.97 -27.98 1.55
N SER A 174 -14.86 -28.47 1.00
CA SER A 174 -14.49 -28.39 -0.42
C SER A 174 -14.29 -29.81 -1.01
N ASN A 175 -14.13 -29.89 -2.34
CA ASN A 175 -14.02 -31.18 -3.04
C ASN A 175 -12.74 -31.96 -2.68
N ASP A 176 -11.66 -31.25 -2.37
CA ASP A 176 -10.36 -31.79 -1.96
C ASP A 176 -10.08 -31.57 -0.48
N GLY A 177 -11.01 -30.92 0.23
CA GLY A 177 -10.91 -30.59 1.63
C GLY A 177 -10.02 -29.38 1.93
N GLU A 178 -9.39 -28.73 0.95
CA GLU A 178 -8.58 -27.54 1.21
C GLU A 178 -9.46 -26.40 1.74
N VAL A 179 -9.00 -25.72 2.79
CA VAL A 179 -9.66 -24.52 3.35
C VAL A 179 -8.59 -23.48 3.67
N ILE A 180 -8.70 -22.29 3.08
CA ILE A 180 -7.75 -21.19 3.32
C ILE A 180 -7.87 -20.67 4.75
N TYR A 181 -6.78 -20.17 5.34
CA TYR A 181 -6.74 -19.77 6.75
C TYR A 181 -7.84 -18.76 7.12
N LYS A 182 -8.09 -17.76 6.25
CA LYS A 182 -9.21 -16.82 6.39
C LYS A 182 -10.57 -17.51 6.58
N ASP A 183 -10.86 -18.53 5.78
CA ASP A 183 -12.12 -19.24 5.85
C ASP A 183 -12.20 -20.16 7.07
N ILE A 184 -11.06 -20.69 7.53
CA ILE A 184 -10.98 -21.42 8.80
C ILE A 184 -11.31 -20.50 9.98
N MET A 185 -10.75 -19.29 10.02
CA MET A 185 -11.05 -18.31 11.08
C MET A 185 -12.53 -17.92 11.09
N ASN A 186 -13.10 -17.63 9.90
CA ASN A 186 -14.53 -17.38 9.75
C ASN A 186 -15.38 -18.57 10.20
N TYR A 187 -14.95 -19.80 9.89
CA TYR A 187 -15.64 -21.03 10.29
C TYR A 187 -15.64 -21.20 11.81
N ILE A 188 -14.49 -21.03 12.45
CA ILE A 188 -14.33 -21.07 13.91
C ILE A 188 -15.25 -20.05 14.58
N GLN A 189 -15.23 -18.81 14.11
CA GLN A 189 -16.07 -17.74 14.66
C GLN A 189 -17.56 -18.01 14.47
N ARG A 190 -17.97 -18.41 13.27
CA ARG A 190 -19.39 -18.64 12.93
C ARG A 190 -20.03 -19.76 13.75
N TYR A 191 -19.27 -20.82 14.04
CA TYR A 191 -19.79 -21.99 14.74
C TYR A 191 -19.37 -22.06 16.22
N GLY A 192 -18.63 -21.07 16.72
CA GLY A 192 -18.10 -21.08 18.09
C GLY A 192 -17.20 -22.27 18.37
N ALA A 193 -16.44 -22.72 17.38
CA ALA A 193 -15.53 -23.85 17.54
C ALA A 193 -14.33 -23.46 18.39
N ASN A 194 -13.74 -24.41 19.13
CA ASN A 194 -12.47 -24.18 19.80
C ASN A 194 -11.33 -24.70 18.92
N SER A 195 -10.26 -23.90 18.79
CA SER A 195 -8.98 -24.38 18.27
C SER A 195 -8.26 -25.19 19.34
N VAL A 196 -7.71 -26.33 18.95
CA VAL A 196 -6.94 -27.23 19.81
C VAL A 196 -5.52 -27.32 19.28
N TYR A 197 -4.59 -26.75 20.05
CA TYR A 197 -3.16 -26.84 19.76
C TYR A 197 -2.62 -28.23 20.08
N ASN A 198 -1.89 -28.83 19.13
CA ASN A 198 -1.20 -30.09 19.33
C ASN A 198 0.32 -29.88 19.39
N ALA A 199 0.90 -30.01 20.59
CA ALA A 199 2.33 -29.82 20.81
C ALA A 199 3.22 -30.91 20.19
N THR A 200 2.69 -32.11 19.95
CA THR A 200 3.46 -33.22 19.34
C THR A 200 3.78 -32.92 17.89
N TYR A 201 2.80 -32.40 17.13
CA TYR A 201 2.93 -32.12 15.70
C TYR A 201 3.21 -30.65 15.38
N VAL A 202 2.96 -29.76 16.35
CA VAL A 202 3.01 -28.30 16.18
C VAL A 202 2.08 -27.85 15.06
N VAL A 203 0.80 -28.17 15.23
CA VAL A 203 -0.32 -27.76 14.38
C VAL A 203 -1.55 -27.54 15.25
N ASP A 204 -2.54 -26.85 14.70
CA ASP A 204 -3.86 -26.69 15.30
C ASP A 204 -4.91 -27.54 14.58
N TYR A 205 -5.99 -27.81 15.29
CA TYR A 205 -7.21 -28.28 14.65
C TYR A 205 -8.46 -27.80 15.36
N CYS A 206 -9.58 -27.72 14.64
CA CYS A 206 -10.88 -27.43 15.21
C CYS A 206 -11.93 -28.41 14.72
N THR A 207 -13.01 -28.57 15.47
CA THR A 207 -14.08 -29.53 15.15
C THR A 207 -15.45 -28.92 15.35
N VAL A 208 -16.33 -29.11 14.37
CA VAL A 208 -17.75 -28.73 14.44
C VAL A 208 -18.58 -29.88 13.87
N GLY A 209 -19.34 -30.56 14.72
CA GLY A 209 -20.08 -31.76 14.33
C GLY A 209 -19.14 -32.82 13.75
N SER A 210 -19.39 -33.26 12.51
CA SER A 210 -18.52 -34.21 11.80
C SER A 210 -17.41 -33.57 10.97
N THR A 211 -17.24 -32.25 11.01
CA THR A 211 -16.15 -31.57 10.30
C THR A 211 -14.96 -31.37 11.22
N TRP A 212 -13.80 -31.87 10.83
CA TRP A 212 -12.52 -31.68 11.49
C TRP A 212 -11.60 -30.90 10.55
N ILE A 213 -10.99 -29.81 11.01
CA ILE A 213 -10.12 -28.98 10.18
C ILE A 213 -8.76 -28.88 10.86
N GLY A 214 -7.68 -29.29 10.18
CA GLY A 214 -6.30 -29.14 10.65
C GLY A 214 -5.60 -28.00 9.92
N PHE A 215 -4.88 -27.13 10.64
CA PHE A 215 -4.27 -25.91 10.11
C PHE A 215 -3.14 -25.38 11.00
N ASP A 216 -2.46 -24.32 10.57
CA ASP A 216 -1.49 -23.58 11.37
C ASP A 216 -2.06 -22.22 11.80
N ASP A 217 -2.14 -21.95 13.09
CA ASP A 217 -2.48 -20.63 13.61
C ASP A 217 -1.27 -19.70 13.79
N VAL A 218 -1.52 -18.54 14.38
CA VAL A 218 -0.51 -17.52 14.68
C VAL A 218 0.65 -18.07 15.52
N GLU A 219 0.37 -18.84 16.57
CA GLU A 219 1.40 -19.39 17.45
C GLU A 219 2.18 -20.51 16.75
N VAL A 220 1.51 -21.38 15.99
CA VAL A 220 2.19 -22.40 15.17
C VAL A 220 3.13 -21.77 14.16
N VAL A 221 2.70 -20.73 13.45
CA VAL A 221 3.57 -19.99 12.51
C VAL A 221 4.77 -19.36 13.24
N LYS A 222 4.60 -18.80 14.45
CA LYS A 222 5.75 -18.29 15.25
C LYS A 222 6.77 -19.38 15.54
N ILE A 223 6.30 -20.56 15.92
CA ILE A 223 7.17 -21.69 16.26
C ILE A 223 7.95 -22.14 15.02
N LYS A 224 7.28 -22.31 13.88
CA LYS A 224 7.92 -22.74 12.62
C LYS A 224 8.92 -21.72 12.09
N VAL A 225 8.66 -20.42 12.25
CA VAL A 225 9.61 -19.35 11.89
C VAL A 225 10.81 -19.33 12.85
N SER A 226 10.59 -19.55 14.14
CA SER A 226 11.68 -19.70 15.13
C SER A 226 12.55 -20.91 14.81
N TYR A 227 11.94 -22.04 14.45
CA TYR A 227 12.62 -23.24 13.99
C TYR A 227 13.53 -22.97 12.78
N ALA A 228 13.00 -22.27 11.75
CA ALA A 228 13.80 -21.91 10.58
C ALA A 228 15.04 -21.06 10.96
N ARG A 229 14.89 -20.16 11.93
CA ARG A 229 16.01 -19.38 12.48
C ARG A 229 17.02 -20.27 13.21
N GLU A 230 16.56 -21.16 14.07
CA GLU A 230 17.41 -22.02 14.90
C GLU A 230 18.24 -22.97 14.04
N LYS A 231 17.63 -23.55 13.01
CA LYS A 231 18.32 -24.37 12.00
C LYS A 231 19.18 -23.56 11.03
N LYS A 232 19.21 -22.23 11.16
CA LYS A 232 19.98 -21.29 10.31
C LYS A 232 19.60 -21.40 8.83
N LEU A 233 18.31 -21.61 8.56
CA LEU A 233 17.75 -21.57 7.23
C LEU A 233 17.87 -20.16 6.65
N LEU A 234 17.80 -20.03 5.31
CA LEU A 234 17.82 -18.73 4.64
C LEU A 234 16.61 -17.87 5.04
N GLY A 235 15.46 -18.52 5.27
CA GLY A 235 14.22 -17.89 5.68
C GLY A 235 13.04 -18.83 5.57
N TYR A 236 11.86 -18.25 5.35
CA TYR A 236 10.62 -18.97 5.07
C TYR A 236 9.92 -18.34 3.85
N VAL A 237 9.04 -19.11 3.20
CA VAL A 237 8.17 -18.66 2.11
C VAL A 237 6.74 -19.09 2.40
N VAL A 238 5.77 -18.35 1.89
CA VAL A 238 4.35 -18.69 2.00
C VAL A 238 3.84 -19.04 0.62
N TRP A 239 3.03 -20.10 0.51
CA TRP A 239 2.46 -20.53 -0.76
C TRP A 239 1.62 -19.43 -1.43
N GLN A 240 0.60 -18.95 -0.72
CA GLN A 240 -0.26 -17.85 -1.18
C GLN A 240 -0.57 -16.92 -0.03
N VAL A 241 0.03 -15.74 -0.08
CA VAL A 241 -0.18 -14.68 0.91
C VAL A 241 -1.66 -14.25 1.02
N PRO A 242 -2.48 -14.22 -0.05
CA PRO A 242 -3.90 -13.90 0.05
C PRO A 242 -4.75 -14.87 0.91
N TYR A 243 -4.23 -16.04 1.30
CA TYR A 243 -4.96 -17.00 2.12
C TYR A 243 -4.99 -16.62 3.61
N ASP A 244 -4.12 -15.70 4.02
CA ASP A 244 -4.03 -15.16 5.39
C ASP A 244 -5.31 -14.42 5.80
N ASP A 245 -5.58 -14.36 7.11
CA ASP A 245 -6.67 -13.57 7.67
C ASP A 245 -6.11 -12.24 8.15
N ASN A 246 -6.42 -11.16 7.43
CA ASN A 246 -5.96 -9.81 7.77
C ASN A 246 -4.43 -9.71 7.98
N TRP A 247 -3.66 -10.52 7.26
CA TRP A 247 -2.18 -10.58 7.32
C TRP A 247 -1.63 -11.02 8.68
N VAL A 248 -2.43 -11.67 9.53
CA VAL A 248 -2.04 -11.99 10.90
C VAL A 248 -0.88 -13.00 10.95
N LEU A 249 -0.88 -14.01 10.07
CA LEU A 249 0.20 -14.99 9.97
C LEU A 249 1.47 -14.33 9.39
N SER A 250 1.31 -13.51 8.36
CA SER A 250 2.39 -12.77 7.68
C SER A 250 3.13 -11.81 8.62
N GLN A 251 2.38 -10.99 9.37
CA GLN A 251 2.94 -10.02 10.32
C GLN A 251 3.70 -10.72 11.44
N THR A 252 3.13 -11.81 11.91
CA THR A 252 3.71 -12.63 12.97
C THR A 252 5.04 -13.26 12.55
N ALA A 253 5.08 -13.81 11.35
CA ALA A 253 6.29 -14.36 10.78
C ALA A 253 7.38 -13.29 10.59
N TYR A 254 7.00 -12.06 10.24
CA TYR A 254 7.93 -10.93 10.12
C TYR A 254 8.47 -10.43 11.47
N ALA A 255 7.62 -10.25 12.49
CA ALA A 255 8.00 -9.76 13.81
C ALA A 255 9.02 -10.68 14.51
N ASN A 256 8.71 -11.98 14.50
CA ASN A 256 9.62 -13.05 14.11
C ASN A 256 11.09 -12.67 13.85
N GLY A 257 11.33 -12.30 12.58
CA GLY A 257 12.56 -12.09 11.80
C GLY A 257 13.51 -10.96 12.21
N GLY A 258 13.05 -9.92 12.89
CA GLY A 258 13.70 -8.61 12.88
C GLY A 258 14.90 -8.36 13.82
N ASN A 259 15.24 -9.30 14.72
CA ASN A 259 16.06 -8.93 15.89
C ASN A 259 17.60 -8.80 15.67
N ARG A 260 18.11 -9.03 14.45
CA ARG A 260 19.55 -8.86 14.12
C ARG A 260 19.92 -7.56 13.40
N GLN A 261 18.98 -6.88 12.75
CA GLN A 261 19.30 -5.70 11.91
C GLN A 261 19.60 -4.41 12.70
N LYS A 262 19.16 -4.29 13.96
CA LYS A 262 19.40 -3.08 14.77
C LYS A 262 20.88 -2.90 15.16
N LYS A 263 21.64 -3.97 15.42
CA LYS A 263 23.04 -3.85 15.89
C LYS A 263 24.05 -3.52 14.78
N GLY A 264 23.87 -4.02 13.55
CA GLY A 264 24.77 -3.72 12.43
C GLY A 264 24.62 -2.29 11.88
N ARG A 265 23.38 -1.76 11.89
CA ARG A 265 23.07 -0.40 11.41
C ARG A 265 23.68 0.67 12.32
N LEU A 266 23.66 0.44 13.64
CA LEU A 266 24.30 1.33 14.63
C LEU A 266 25.83 1.39 14.47
N PHE A 267 26.50 0.27 14.13
CA PHE A 267 27.95 0.22 13.95
C PHE A 267 28.44 0.92 12.67
N LEU A 268 27.68 0.78 11.56
CA LEU A 268 27.96 1.48 10.30
C LEU A 268 27.76 3.00 10.43
N ILE A 269 26.72 3.43 11.16
CA ILE A 269 26.45 4.85 11.40
C ILE A 269 27.59 5.51 12.19
N SER A 270 28.17 4.82 13.19
CA SER A 270 29.33 5.33 13.95
C SER A 270 30.61 5.52 13.13
N ILE A 271 30.77 4.83 11.99
CA ILE A 271 31.94 4.98 11.10
C ILE A 271 31.68 6.03 10.02
N LEU A 272 30.46 6.10 9.48
CA LEU A 272 30.12 7.00 8.37
C LEU A 272 30.01 8.47 8.79
N ILE A 273 29.56 8.76 10.02
CA ILE A 273 29.41 10.13 10.53
C ILE A 273 30.77 10.87 10.61
N PRO A 274 31.84 10.31 11.19
CA PRO A 274 33.16 10.96 11.21
C PRO A 274 33.70 11.23 9.79
N ILE A 275 33.52 10.29 8.86
CA ILE A 275 34.00 10.42 7.47
C ILE A 275 33.27 11.56 6.76
N ALA A 276 31.94 11.65 6.91
CA ALA A 276 31.15 12.72 6.33
C ALA A 276 31.56 14.10 6.90
N LEU A 277 31.81 14.19 8.21
CA LEU A 277 32.26 15.43 8.86
C LEU A 277 33.63 15.89 8.35
N VAL A 278 34.58 14.96 8.15
CA VAL A 278 35.90 15.27 7.58
C VAL A 278 35.77 15.74 6.12
N MET A 279 34.91 15.10 5.32
CA MET A 279 34.66 15.50 3.93
C MET A 279 34.01 16.89 3.84
N ILE A 280 33.09 17.22 4.75
CA ILE A 280 32.48 18.55 4.84
C ILE A 280 33.53 19.60 5.24
N LEU A 281 34.37 19.30 6.23
CA LEU A 281 35.48 20.19 6.63
C LEU A 281 36.45 20.46 5.48
N LEU A 282 36.84 19.42 4.73
CA LEU A 282 37.69 19.56 3.53
C LEU A 282 36.99 20.36 2.42
N GLY A 283 35.68 20.16 2.24
CA GLY A 283 34.84 20.93 1.30
C GLY A 283 34.78 22.41 1.65
N VAL A 284 34.57 22.74 2.92
CA VAL A 284 34.55 24.13 3.42
C VAL A 284 35.93 24.77 3.30
N LEU A 285 36.99 24.03 3.63
CA LEU A 285 38.37 24.52 3.53
C LEU A 285 38.75 24.80 2.07
N THR A 286 38.43 23.88 1.15
CA THR A 286 38.65 24.08 -0.29
C THR A 286 37.80 25.20 -0.88
N TYR A 287 36.55 25.35 -0.43
CA TYR A 287 35.70 26.48 -0.79
C TYR A 287 36.28 27.82 -0.30
N TYR A 288 36.75 27.88 0.95
CA TYR A 288 37.40 29.06 1.52
C TYR A 288 38.67 29.44 0.75
N PHE A 289 39.56 28.48 0.45
CA PHE A 289 40.76 28.73 -0.35
C PHE A 289 40.45 29.13 -1.80
N ARG A 290 39.38 28.58 -2.41
CA ARG A 290 38.90 29.00 -3.74
C ARG A 290 38.29 30.41 -3.71
N ARG A 291 37.65 30.82 -2.62
CA ARG A 291 37.06 32.15 -2.44
C ARG A 291 38.13 33.22 -2.20
N VAL A 292 39.22 32.88 -1.50
CA VAL A 292 40.38 33.77 -1.30
C VAL A 292 41.19 33.94 -2.60
N LYS A 293 41.30 32.90 -3.44
CA LYS A 293 41.95 33.02 -4.77
C LYS A 293 41.12 33.74 -5.85
N ARG A 294 39.80 33.90 -5.67
CA ARG A 294 38.90 34.53 -6.67
C ARG A 294 38.77 36.06 -6.57
N LYS A 295 39.51 36.75 -5.70
CA LYS A 295 39.52 38.22 -5.62
C LYS A 295 40.52 38.94 -6.54
N LYS A 296 41.08 38.28 -7.56
CA LYS A 296 41.80 38.94 -8.65
C LYS A 296 41.41 38.31 -9.99
N GLY A 297 40.75 39.08 -10.87
CA GLY A 297 40.65 38.79 -12.31
C GLY A 297 39.22 38.68 -12.88
N GLY A 298 38.71 39.80 -13.38
CA GLY A 298 38.25 39.98 -14.78
C GLY A 298 37.08 39.17 -15.36
N MET A 299 36.13 39.93 -15.94
CA MET A 299 34.99 39.57 -16.79
C MET A 299 35.29 38.71 -18.04
N VAL A 300 34.18 38.21 -18.63
CA VAL A 300 33.90 37.86 -20.05
C VAL A 300 33.75 36.35 -20.33
N HIS A 301 32.50 35.85 -20.28
CA HIS A 301 31.87 34.95 -21.28
C HIS A 301 30.50 34.42 -20.78
N VAL A 302 29.44 35.22 -20.87
CA VAL A 302 28.05 34.70 -20.89
C VAL A 302 27.24 35.52 -21.89
N ALA A 303 27.57 35.36 -23.16
CA ALA A 303 26.80 35.87 -24.29
C ALA A 303 26.67 34.75 -25.33
N LYS A 304 25.98 33.67 -24.97
CA LYS A 304 25.57 32.60 -25.90
C LYS A 304 24.48 31.71 -25.27
N LYS A 305 23.36 32.30 -24.87
CA LYS A 305 22.12 31.54 -24.60
C LYS A 305 20.82 32.35 -24.85
N PHE A 306 20.89 33.33 -25.75
CA PHE A 306 19.74 34.10 -26.22
C PHE A 306 19.69 34.07 -27.75
N LYS A 307 19.32 32.93 -28.35
CA LYS A 307 18.92 32.86 -29.77
C LYS A 307 18.21 31.56 -30.17
N TYR A 308 17.38 31.01 -29.27
CA TYR A 308 16.49 29.88 -29.60
C TYR A 308 15.06 30.07 -29.08
N LYS A 309 14.69 31.29 -28.65
CA LYS A 309 13.42 31.59 -27.97
C LYS A 309 12.38 32.30 -28.85
N ALA A 310 12.47 32.23 -30.18
CA ALA A 310 11.62 33.06 -31.06
C ALA A 310 10.69 32.28 -32.01
N ASN A 311 10.83 30.97 -32.21
CA ASN A 311 10.10 30.30 -33.31
C ASN A 311 9.05 29.24 -32.91
N HIS A 312 8.70 29.11 -31.62
CA HIS A 312 7.56 28.27 -31.19
C HIS A 312 6.47 29.04 -30.42
N MET A 313 6.49 30.38 -30.48
CA MET A 313 5.52 31.25 -29.77
C MET A 313 4.16 31.39 -30.47
N ALA A 314 3.92 30.74 -31.62
CA ALA A 314 2.67 30.90 -32.38
C ALA A 314 1.55 29.93 -31.99
N ALA A 315 1.83 28.89 -31.19
CA ALA A 315 0.82 27.92 -30.73
C ALA A 315 0.33 28.16 -29.29
N ALA A 316 1.04 28.97 -28.50
CA ALA A 316 0.67 29.35 -27.14
C ALA A 316 -0.14 30.65 -27.16
N GLY A 317 -1.38 30.58 -27.66
CA GLY A 317 -2.32 31.70 -27.57
C GLY A 317 -2.49 32.14 -26.12
N ASP A 318 -2.17 33.41 -25.86
CA ASP A 318 -2.57 34.23 -24.70
C ASP A 318 -1.99 33.92 -23.30
N PHE A 319 -1.07 32.97 -23.14
CA PHE A 319 -0.41 32.73 -21.83
C PHE A 319 0.64 33.80 -21.44
N ASN A 320 0.96 34.72 -22.34
CA ASN A 320 2.20 35.51 -22.30
C ASN A 320 2.09 36.87 -21.57
N SER A 321 0.97 37.17 -20.90
CA SER A 321 0.76 38.52 -20.33
C SER A 321 0.54 38.58 -18.82
N ASN A 322 0.22 37.50 -18.10
CA ASN A 322 -0.28 37.62 -16.71
C ASN A 322 0.09 36.48 -15.73
N VAL A 323 1.09 35.65 -16.01
CA VAL A 323 1.45 34.52 -15.14
C VAL A 323 2.85 34.70 -14.52
N PRO A 324 3.00 35.46 -13.42
CA PRO A 324 4.29 35.67 -12.79
C PRO A 324 4.84 34.34 -12.22
N ASN A 325 6.12 34.06 -12.49
CA ASN A 325 6.95 33.02 -11.85
C ASN A 325 6.90 31.57 -12.37
N LEU A 326 6.17 31.24 -13.44
CA LEU A 326 6.28 29.90 -14.05
C LEU A 326 7.39 29.83 -15.11
N MET A 327 8.18 28.76 -15.06
CA MET A 327 9.20 28.47 -16.08
C MET A 327 8.59 27.76 -17.29
N VAL A 328 9.00 28.14 -18.49
CA VAL A 328 8.68 27.40 -19.72
C VAL A 328 9.87 26.51 -20.05
N TYR A 329 9.69 25.20 -19.91
CA TYR A 329 10.68 24.19 -20.22
C TYR A 329 10.56 23.76 -21.68
N THR A 330 11.68 23.45 -22.33
CA THR A 330 11.64 22.78 -23.64
C THR A 330 11.42 21.28 -23.47
N PHE A 331 10.95 20.59 -24.52
CA PHE A 331 10.85 19.13 -24.48
C PHE A 331 12.19 18.48 -24.13
N SER A 332 13.28 19.00 -24.68
CA SER A 332 14.63 18.48 -24.42
C SER A 332 15.06 18.64 -22.96
N ASP A 333 14.70 19.75 -22.30
CA ASP A 333 15.01 19.95 -20.89
C ASP A 333 14.31 18.89 -20.03
N VAL A 334 13.03 18.63 -20.31
CA VAL A 334 12.21 17.64 -19.58
C VAL A 334 12.65 16.21 -19.91
N GLU A 335 12.95 15.92 -21.17
CA GLU A 335 13.45 14.63 -21.62
C GLU A 335 14.77 14.28 -20.95
N VAL A 336 15.73 15.21 -20.87
CA VAL A 336 16.99 14.98 -20.16
C VAL A 336 16.75 14.80 -18.66
N ALA A 337 15.93 15.67 -18.05
CA ALA A 337 15.67 15.61 -16.61
C ALA A 337 15.02 14.29 -16.17
N THR A 338 14.19 13.68 -17.03
CA THR A 338 13.47 12.42 -16.75
C THR A 338 14.18 11.17 -17.26
N ASP A 339 15.43 11.30 -17.74
CA ASP A 339 16.17 10.24 -18.43
C ASP A 339 15.35 9.60 -19.57
N ARG A 340 14.91 10.44 -20.52
CA ARG A 340 14.09 10.06 -21.67
C ARG A 340 12.78 9.38 -21.27
N PHE A 341 12.13 9.89 -20.21
CA PHE A 341 10.90 9.34 -19.65
C PHE A 341 11.04 7.85 -19.31
N SER A 342 12.18 7.47 -18.70
CA SER A 342 12.47 6.08 -18.36
C SER A 342 11.37 5.48 -17.48
N PHE A 343 11.13 4.18 -17.66
CA PHE A 343 10.14 3.48 -16.85
C PHE A 343 10.52 3.49 -15.35
N GLU A 344 11.82 3.47 -15.03
CA GLU A 344 12.32 3.55 -13.65
C GLU A 344 11.94 4.86 -12.96
N ASN A 345 11.86 5.94 -13.73
CA ASN A 345 11.44 7.24 -13.23
C ASN A 345 9.92 7.40 -13.17
N LYS A 346 9.12 6.41 -13.60
CA LYS A 346 7.66 6.52 -13.57
C LYS A 346 7.14 6.44 -12.12
N LEU A 347 6.52 7.54 -11.66
CA LEU A 347 5.92 7.65 -10.32
C LEU A 347 4.53 7.03 -10.25
N GLY A 348 3.78 7.09 -11.35
CA GLY A 348 2.43 6.56 -11.47
C GLY A 348 1.79 6.92 -12.80
N GLU A 349 0.59 6.39 -13.04
CA GLU A 349 -0.23 6.73 -14.20
C GLU A 349 -1.70 6.74 -13.79
N GLY A 350 -2.37 7.84 -14.07
CA GLY A 350 -3.81 8.00 -13.85
C GLY A 350 -4.54 8.27 -15.17
N GLY A 351 -5.83 8.62 -15.09
CA GLY A 351 -6.64 8.96 -16.27
C GLY A 351 -6.10 10.11 -17.13
N TYR A 352 -5.15 10.88 -16.60
CA TYR A 352 -4.56 12.06 -17.22
C TYR A 352 -3.17 11.82 -17.83
N GLY A 353 -2.67 10.60 -17.74
CA GLY A 353 -1.37 10.20 -18.28
C GLY A 353 -0.31 9.91 -17.20
N PRO A 354 0.89 9.53 -17.63
CA PRO A 354 1.97 9.13 -16.75
C PRO A 354 2.66 10.32 -16.08
N VAL A 355 3.11 10.11 -14.84
CA VAL A 355 3.92 11.06 -14.06
C VAL A 355 5.31 10.47 -13.87
N TYR A 356 6.35 11.27 -14.12
CA TYR A 356 7.76 10.86 -14.00
C TYR A 356 8.50 11.71 -12.97
N LYS A 357 9.44 11.11 -12.26
CA LYS A 357 10.48 11.80 -11.51
C LYS A 357 11.50 12.35 -12.48
N GLY A 358 12.00 13.54 -12.22
CA GLY A 358 13.15 14.08 -12.93
C GLY A 358 14.08 14.85 -12.01
N VAL A 359 15.27 15.13 -12.50
CA VAL A 359 16.26 15.96 -11.81
C VAL A 359 16.73 17.04 -12.78
N LEU A 360 16.50 18.30 -12.43
CA LEU A 360 16.95 19.45 -13.21
C LEU A 360 18.48 19.62 -13.11
N PRO A 361 19.13 20.37 -14.03
CA PRO A 361 20.58 20.54 -14.04
C PRO A 361 21.18 21.17 -12.77
N ASP A 362 20.38 21.90 -12.01
CA ASP A 362 20.75 22.49 -10.70
C ASP A 362 20.59 21.50 -9.54
N GLY A 363 20.12 20.28 -9.80
CA GLY A 363 19.89 19.24 -8.81
C GLY A 363 18.49 19.23 -8.21
N GLN A 364 17.59 20.14 -8.61
CA GLN A 364 16.22 20.15 -8.10
C GLN A 364 15.45 18.92 -8.60
N GLU A 365 14.90 18.12 -7.67
CA GLU A 365 14.00 17.02 -7.98
C GLU A 365 12.60 17.54 -8.37
N ILE A 366 12.07 17.03 -9.47
CA ILE A 366 10.79 17.45 -10.04
C ILE A 366 9.88 16.26 -10.33
N ALA A 367 8.57 16.51 -10.38
CA ALA A 367 7.58 15.59 -10.92
C ALA A 367 7.02 16.15 -12.23
N VAL A 368 7.05 15.35 -13.30
CA VAL A 368 6.62 15.70 -14.65
C VAL A 368 5.38 14.91 -14.99
N LYS A 369 4.22 15.57 -15.01
CA LYS A 369 2.94 14.99 -15.46
C LYS A 369 2.84 15.20 -16.97
N LYS A 370 2.94 14.12 -17.74
CA LYS A 370 2.79 14.11 -19.19
C LYS A 370 1.32 13.84 -19.53
N LEU A 371 0.66 14.80 -20.18
CA LEU A 371 -0.76 14.70 -20.47
C LEU A 371 -1.04 13.79 -21.68
N SER A 372 -2.07 12.96 -21.58
CA SER A 372 -2.47 12.03 -22.65
C SER A 372 -3.02 12.76 -23.87
N LYS A 373 -2.58 12.36 -25.07
CA LYS A 373 -3.04 12.89 -26.37
C LYS A 373 -4.49 12.55 -26.72
N ALA A 374 -5.10 11.59 -26.01
CA ALA A 374 -6.36 10.96 -26.41
C ALA A 374 -7.65 11.71 -26.01
N SER A 375 -7.57 12.90 -25.38
CA SER A 375 -8.78 13.60 -24.93
C SER A 375 -8.79 15.10 -25.22
N THR A 376 -9.91 15.60 -25.75
CA THR A 376 -10.26 17.03 -25.80
C THR A 376 -10.39 17.65 -24.40
N GLN A 377 -10.54 16.82 -23.37
CA GLN A 377 -10.56 17.20 -21.96
C GLN A 377 -9.19 17.66 -21.44
N GLY A 378 -8.12 17.00 -21.87
CA GLY A 378 -6.77 17.21 -21.33
C GLY A 378 -6.20 18.61 -21.55
N PHE A 379 -6.56 19.29 -22.65
CA PHE A 379 -6.08 20.64 -22.92
C PHE A 379 -6.75 21.71 -22.03
N GLU A 380 -8.05 21.60 -21.79
CA GLU A 380 -8.76 22.51 -20.88
C GLU A 380 -8.29 22.31 -19.44
N GLU A 381 -8.03 21.07 -19.04
CA GLU A 381 -7.45 20.76 -17.73
C GLU A 381 -6.03 21.30 -17.58
N PHE A 382 -5.18 21.12 -18.59
CA PHE A 382 -3.86 21.74 -18.64
C PHE A 382 -3.93 23.25 -18.46
N LYS A 383 -4.80 23.91 -19.23
CA LYS A 383 -4.99 25.37 -19.17
C LYS A 383 -5.46 25.80 -17.78
N ASN A 384 -6.43 25.10 -17.20
CA ASN A 384 -6.89 25.38 -15.84
C ASN A 384 -5.76 25.25 -14.83
N GLU A 385 -5.01 24.16 -14.91
CA GLU A 385 -3.94 23.86 -13.97
C GLU A 385 -2.82 24.92 -14.05
N VAL A 386 -2.37 25.30 -15.25
CA VAL A 386 -1.40 26.40 -15.44
C VAL A 386 -1.94 27.73 -14.91
N MET A 387 -3.18 28.10 -15.24
CA MET A 387 -3.76 29.39 -14.85
C MET A 387 -4.01 29.51 -13.35
N LEU A 388 -4.41 28.42 -12.69
CA LEU A 388 -4.75 28.39 -11.27
C LEU A 388 -3.51 28.25 -10.41
N THR A 389 -2.69 27.23 -10.63
CA THR A 389 -1.54 26.95 -9.75
C THR A 389 -0.50 28.05 -9.78
N ALA A 390 -0.39 28.81 -10.87
CA ALA A 390 0.46 30.01 -10.89
C ALA A 390 0.00 31.13 -9.93
N LYS A 391 -1.31 31.20 -9.64
CA LYS A 391 -1.91 32.20 -8.76
C LYS A 391 -2.03 31.71 -7.33
N LEU A 392 -1.82 30.42 -7.09
CA LEU A 392 -1.99 29.77 -5.80
C LEU A 392 -0.64 29.49 -5.15
N GLN A 393 -0.44 30.02 -3.95
CA GLN A 393 0.76 29.78 -3.16
C GLN A 393 0.36 29.58 -1.71
N HIS A 394 0.45 28.33 -1.26
CA HIS A 394 0.14 27.96 0.11
C HIS A 394 0.92 26.68 0.48
N VAL A 395 1.29 26.55 1.75
CA VAL A 395 2.13 25.44 2.24
C VAL A 395 1.49 24.06 2.05
N ASN A 396 0.15 24.01 2.03
CA ASN A 396 -0.65 22.80 1.81
C ASN A 396 -1.17 22.61 0.38
N LEU A 397 -0.62 23.32 -0.60
CA LEU A 397 -0.91 23.09 -2.02
C LEU A 397 0.37 22.68 -2.75
N VAL A 398 0.25 21.78 -3.74
CA VAL A 398 1.40 21.41 -4.58
C VAL A 398 1.75 22.58 -5.49
N ARG A 399 3.03 22.94 -5.52
CA ARG A 399 3.53 24.06 -6.30
C ARG A 399 3.87 23.63 -7.72
N LEU A 400 3.26 24.28 -8.70
CA LEU A 400 3.66 24.19 -10.11
C LEU A 400 4.91 25.06 -10.32
N LEU A 401 5.97 24.46 -10.88
CA LEU A 401 7.22 25.14 -11.23
C LEU A 401 7.17 25.72 -12.64
N GLY A 402 6.49 25.01 -13.54
CA GLY A 402 6.43 25.38 -14.93
C GLY A 402 5.73 24.36 -15.79
N PHE A 403 5.82 24.56 -17.10
CA PHE A 403 5.17 23.71 -18.08
C PHE A 403 5.99 23.61 -19.36
N CYS A 404 5.67 22.61 -20.17
CA CYS A 404 6.21 22.41 -21.52
C CYS A 404 5.04 22.25 -22.50
N ILE A 405 5.07 23.01 -23.59
CA ILE A 405 4.18 22.86 -24.75
C ILE A 405 5.09 22.80 -25.97
N ASP A 406 5.38 21.60 -26.44
CA ASP A 406 6.30 21.39 -27.56
C ASP A 406 5.94 20.11 -28.32
N ARG A 407 5.96 20.14 -29.65
CA ARG A 407 5.66 18.99 -30.54
C ARG A 407 4.40 18.17 -30.19
N GLU A 408 3.28 18.84 -29.91
CA GLU A 408 2.00 18.24 -29.49
C GLU A 408 2.03 17.54 -28.12
N GLU A 409 3.11 17.70 -27.35
CA GLU A 409 3.23 17.19 -25.99
C GLU A 409 2.98 18.34 -25.00
N GLN A 410 2.09 18.08 -24.04
CA GLN A 410 1.76 19.01 -22.96
C GLN A 410 2.18 18.39 -21.64
N MET A 411 3.02 19.10 -20.90
CA MET A 411 3.58 18.61 -19.64
C MET A 411 3.57 19.68 -18.56
N LEU A 412 3.31 19.25 -17.34
CA LEU A 412 3.32 20.08 -16.14
C LEU A 412 4.46 19.63 -15.24
N VAL A 413 5.22 20.58 -14.70
CA VAL A 413 6.40 20.34 -13.87
C VAL A 413 6.14 20.86 -12.47
N TYR A 414 6.15 19.96 -11.49
CA TYR A 414 5.88 20.22 -10.07
C TYR A 414 7.11 19.98 -9.20
N ASP A 415 7.07 20.50 -7.98
CA ASP A 415 7.92 19.98 -6.90
C ASP A 415 7.68 18.48 -6.70
N TYR A 416 8.75 17.71 -6.55
CA TYR A 416 8.67 16.28 -6.27
C TYR A 416 8.20 16.01 -4.83
N MET A 417 7.23 15.10 -4.68
CA MET A 417 6.68 14.67 -3.39
C MET A 417 7.18 13.26 -3.06
N PRO A 418 8.20 13.10 -2.19
CA PRO A 418 8.86 11.82 -1.97
C PRO A 418 8.01 10.80 -1.22
N ASN A 419 7.06 11.26 -0.39
CA ASN A 419 6.16 10.40 0.38
C ASN A 419 4.85 10.12 -0.35
N LYS A 420 4.80 10.25 -1.69
CA LYS A 420 3.67 9.83 -2.53
C LYS A 420 2.33 10.45 -2.07
N SER A 421 1.22 9.80 -2.38
CA SER A 421 -0.14 10.20 -2.05
C SER A 421 -0.67 9.53 -0.78
N LEU A 422 -1.63 10.16 -0.12
CA LEU A 422 -2.21 9.71 1.15
C LEU A 422 -2.90 8.34 1.04
N ASP A 423 -3.54 8.04 -0.09
CA ASP A 423 -4.15 6.73 -0.35
C ASP A 423 -3.13 5.58 -0.34
N SER A 424 -1.88 5.86 -0.76
CA SER A 424 -0.77 4.90 -0.70
C SER A 424 -0.36 4.53 0.73
N TYR A 425 -0.83 5.29 1.72
CA TYR A 425 -0.66 5.01 3.14
C TYR A 425 -1.94 4.45 3.74
N LEU A 426 -3.09 5.11 3.55
CA LEU A 426 -4.36 4.69 4.15
C LEU A 426 -4.75 3.25 3.79
N TYR A 427 -4.45 2.82 2.56
CA TYR A 427 -4.90 1.53 2.06
C TYR A 427 -3.79 0.48 1.95
N ASP A 428 -2.56 0.84 2.29
CA ASP A 428 -1.45 -0.10 2.38
C ASP A 428 -1.37 -0.63 3.83
N PRO A 429 -1.49 -1.95 4.04
CA PRO A 429 -1.53 -2.53 5.37
C PRO A 429 -0.31 -2.22 6.24
N ILE A 430 0.85 -1.94 5.63
CA ILE A 430 2.09 -1.62 6.34
C ILE A 430 2.20 -0.11 6.54
N ARG A 431 2.10 0.67 5.46
CA ARG A 431 2.27 2.13 5.50
C ARG A 431 1.18 2.83 6.31
N ARG A 432 -0.01 2.25 6.46
CA ARG A 432 -1.07 2.82 7.34
C ARG A 432 -0.62 2.99 8.79
N HIS A 433 0.28 2.13 9.27
CA HIS A 433 0.84 2.21 10.63
C HIS A 433 1.84 3.37 10.78
N LEU A 434 2.34 3.91 9.66
CA LEU A 434 3.13 5.13 9.67
C LEU A 434 2.26 6.38 9.88
N LEU A 435 0.94 6.26 9.76
CA LEU A 435 -0.06 7.31 10.03
C LEU A 435 -0.74 7.06 11.38
N ASP A 436 0.03 7.25 12.46
CA ASP A 436 -0.53 7.36 13.81
C ASP A 436 -1.57 8.50 13.90
N TRP A 437 -2.34 8.52 15.00
CA TRP A 437 -3.40 9.51 15.16
C TRP A 437 -2.90 10.95 15.03
N LYS A 438 -1.74 11.26 15.61
CA LYS A 438 -1.13 12.59 15.53
C LYS A 438 -0.89 13.00 14.09
N LYS A 439 -0.30 12.14 13.27
CA LYS A 439 -0.08 12.42 11.84
C LYS A 439 -1.38 12.56 11.07
N ARG A 440 -2.40 11.74 11.36
CA ARG A 440 -3.72 11.89 10.73
C ARG A 440 -4.35 13.25 11.07
N VAL A 441 -4.23 13.70 12.32
CA VAL A 441 -4.67 15.05 12.72
C VAL A 441 -3.91 16.14 11.95
N GLU A 442 -2.57 16.06 11.88
CA GLU A 442 -1.78 17.02 11.10
C GLU A 442 -2.17 17.03 9.61
N ILE A 443 -2.52 15.88 9.05
CA ILE A 443 -3.02 15.75 7.67
C ILE A 443 -4.40 16.41 7.54
N ILE A 444 -5.33 16.11 8.44
CA ILE A 444 -6.69 16.69 8.45
C ILE A 444 -6.60 18.22 8.55
N GLU A 445 -5.79 18.73 9.47
CA GLU A 445 -5.57 20.17 9.65
C GLU A 445 -4.97 20.80 8.40
N GLY A 446 -3.93 20.21 7.83
CA GLY A 446 -3.29 20.74 6.62
C GLY A 446 -4.21 20.76 5.41
N VAL A 447 -5.00 19.71 5.19
CA VAL A 447 -6.03 19.69 4.12
C VAL A 447 -7.10 20.75 4.38
N THR A 448 -7.54 20.90 5.63
CA THR A 448 -8.51 21.93 6.03
C THR A 448 -7.98 23.34 5.74
N GLN A 449 -6.71 23.62 6.09
CA GLN A 449 -6.08 24.92 5.79
C GLN A 449 -5.91 25.15 4.29
N GLY A 450 -5.55 24.11 3.53
CA GLY A 450 -5.49 24.18 2.06
C GLY A 450 -6.83 24.56 1.44
N LEU A 451 -7.92 23.91 1.86
CA LEU A 451 -9.28 24.23 1.38
C LEU A 451 -9.75 25.62 1.81
N LEU A 452 -9.49 26.02 3.06
CA LEU A 452 -9.78 27.37 3.54
C LEU A 452 -9.08 28.44 2.71
N TYR A 453 -7.82 28.20 2.38
CA TYR A 453 -7.09 29.10 1.50
C TYR A 453 -7.75 29.20 0.12
N LEU A 454 -8.15 28.07 -0.49
CA LEU A 454 -8.82 28.06 -1.79
C LEU A 454 -10.17 28.79 -1.78
N GLN A 455 -10.94 28.64 -0.70
CA GLN A 455 -12.33 29.13 -0.65
C GLN A 455 -12.44 30.56 -0.10
N GLU A 456 -11.67 30.91 0.93
CA GLU A 456 -11.86 32.13 1.72
C GLU A 456 -10.69 33.12 1.60
N TYR A 457 -9.45 32.63 1.75
CA TYR A 457 -8.28 33.51 1.94
C TYR A 457 -7.53 33.85 0.64
N SER A 458 -7.77 33.13 -0.44
CA SER A 458 -7.29 33.47 -1.77
C SER A 458 -8.00 34.73 -2.30
N ARG A 459 -7.35 35.42 -3.24
CA ARG A 459 -7.98 36.54 -3.96
C ARG A 459 -9.22 36.09 -4.74
N LEU A 460 -9.21 34.85 -5.20
CA LEU A 460 -10.26 34.20 -5.96
C LEU A 460 -10.76 33.00 -5.16
N THR A 461 -12.08 32.80 -5.12
CA THR A 461 -12.66 31.58 -4.57
C THR A 461 -12.49 30.47 -5.60
N ILE A 462 -11.92 29.34 -5.18
CA ILE A 462 -11.58 28.23 -6.07
C ILE A 462 -12.24 26.97 -5.55
N ILE A 463 -13.01 26.32 -6.43
CA ILE A 463 -13.66 25.04 -6.16
C ILE A 463 -12.81 23.96 -6.83
N HIS A 464 -12.27 23.02 -6.03
CA HIS A 464 -11.35 21.99 -6.49
C HIS A 464 -12.05 20.92 -7.35
N ARG A 465 -13.24 20.47 -6.92
CA ARG A 465 -14.13 19.49 -7.59
C ARG A 465 -13.63 18.05 -7.73
N ASP A 466 -12.34 17.79 -7.47
CA ASP A 466 -11.80 16.42 -7.42
C ASP A 466 -10.94 16.16 -6.17
N LEU A 467 -11.40 16.61 -5.01
CA LEU A 467 -10.70 16.36 -3.75
C LEU A 467 -10.89 14.89 -3.33
N LYS A 468 -9.78 14.16 -3.17
CA LYS A 468 -9.76 12.73 -2.79
C LYS A 468 -8.41 12.33 -2.22
N ALA A 469 -8.33 11.16 -1.57
CA ALA A 469 -7.09 10.70 -0.92
C ALA A 469 -5.88 10.59 -1.88
N SER A 470 -6.07 10.20 -3.14
CA SER A 470 -4.98 10.13 -4.12
C SER A 470 -4.48 11.50 -4.62
N ASN A 471 -5.27 12.56 -4.40
CA ASN A 471 -4.90 13.94 -4.73
C ASN A 471 -4.35 14.71 -3.51
N ILE A 472 -4.10 14.03 -2.38
CA ILE A 472 -3.35 14.57 -1.25
C ILE A 472 -1.95 13.97 -1.27
N LEU A 473 -0.96 14.73 -1.72
CA LEU A 473 0.45 14.32 -1.72
C LEU A 473 1.12 14.64 -0.39
N LEU A 474 2.20 13.94 -0.08
CA LEU A 474 2.97 14.09 1.16
C LEU A 474 4.41 14.50 0.82
N ASP A 475 4.86 15.61 1.41
CA ASP A 475 6.25 16.06 1.29
C ASP A 475 7.20 15.27 2.21
N GLU A 476 8.48 15.66 2.23
CA GLU A 476 9.55 15.03 3.03
C GLU A 476 9.18 14.88 4.51
N ASP A 477 8.43 15.82 5.06
CA ASP A 477 8.01 15.88 6.46
C ASP A 477 6.64 15.24 6.72
N MET A 478 6.10 14.50 5.74
CA MET A 478 4.75 13.92 5.77
C MET A 478 3.62 14.96 5.87
N LYS A 479 3.86 16.21 5.44
CA LYS A 479 2.82 17.25 5.44
C LYS A 479 1.97 17.15 4.17
N PRO A 480 0.64 17.35 4.28
CA PRO A 480 -0.26 17.20 3.15
C PRO A 480 -0.17 18.39 2.19
N LYS A 481 -0.21 18.09 0.89
CA LYS A 481 -0.36 19.05 -0.19
C LYS A 481 -1.46 18.62 -1.15
N ILE A 482 -2.46 19.47 -1.34
CA ILE A 482 -3.55 19.24 -2.30
C ILE A 482 -2.99 19.44 -3.72
N SER A 483 -3.29 18.49 -4.60
CA SER A 483 -2.83 18.44 -6.00
C SER A 483 -3.99 18.24 -6.99
N ASP A 484 -3.68 18.36 -8.28
CA ASP A 484 -4.59 18.09 -9.41
C ASP A 484 -5.72 19.11 -9.58
N PHE A 485 -5.34 20.30 -10.04
CA PHE A 485 -6.26 21.43 -10.24
C PHE A 485 -6.89 21.47 -11.63
N GLY A 486 -6.71 20.44 -12.46
CA GLY A 486 -7.22 20.42 -13.84
C GLY A 486 -8.75 20.63 -13.92
N MET A 487 -9.47 20.18 -12.90
CA MET A 487 -10.92 20.24 -12.81
C MET A 487 -11.45 21.46 -12.05
N ALA A 488 -10.56 22.23 -11.44
CA ALA A 488 -10.92 23.32 -10.56
C ALA A 488 -11.56 24.49 -11.33
N ARG A 489 -12.35 25.29 -10.62
CA ARG A 489 -13.08 26.43 -11.19
C ARG A 489 -12.92 27.67 -10.30
N ILE A 490 -12.80 28.82 -10.97
CA ILE A 490 -12.72 30.13 -10.33
C ILE A 490 -14.12 30.68 -10.18
N PHE A 491 -14.46 31.08 -8.96
CA PHE A 491 -15.63 31.89 -8.64
C PHE A 491 -15.17 33.31 -8.34
N THR A 492 -15.96 34.28 -8.80
CA THR A 492 -15.90 35.64 -8.26
C THR A 492 -16.48 35.64 -6.84
N LYS A 493 -16.05 36.54 -5.96
CA LYS A 493 -16.41 36.48 -4.52
C LYS A 493 -17.92 36.59 -4.24
N ASP A 494 -18.70 37.11 -5.19
CA ASP A 494 -20.15 37.26 -5.08
C ASP A 494 -20.93 36.04 -5.60
N GLU A 495 -20.26 35.09 -6.27
CA GLU A 495 -20.86 33.86 -6.78
C GLU A 495 -20.91 32.79 -5.69
N VAL A 496 -22.12 32.32 -5.38
CA VAL A 496 -22.35 31.31 -4.33
C VAL A 496 -22.40 29.90 -4.92
N GLU A 497 -22.89 29.74 -6.15
CA GLU A 497 -22.99 28.47 -6.87
C GLU A 497 -22.93 28.68 -8.38
N ALA A 498 -22.57 27.64 -9.12
CA ALA A 498 -22.60 27.63 -10.58
C ALA A 498 -23.15 26.30 -11.11
N ASN A 499 -23.61 26.30 -12.36
CA ASN A 499 -24.13 25.11 -13.03
C ASN A 499 -23.22 24.70 -14.21
N THR A 500 -23.11 23.41 -14.45
CA THR A 500 -22.49 22.86 -15.67
C THR A 500 -23.24 21.65 -16.19
N GLY A 501 -23.41 21.56 -17.51
CA GLY A 501 -23.94 20.37 -18.17
C GLY A 501 -22.94 19.19 -18.23
N ARG A 502 -21.70 19.38 -17.75
CA ARG A 502 -20.65 18.36 -17.78
C ARG A 502 -20.28 17.93 -16.36
N ILE A 503 -20.70 16.71 -16.00
CA ILE A 503 -20.34 16.09 -14.72
C ILE A 503 -18.96 15.47 -14.81
N VAL A 504 -18.05 15.90 -13.94
CA VAL A 504 -16.67 15.42 -13.85
C VAL A 504 -16.29 15.31 -12.38
N GLY A 505 -15.56 14.28 -12.00
CA GLY A 505 -15.03 14.08 -10.64
C GLY A 505 -14.94 12.59 -10.34
N THR A 506 -14.32 12.25 -9.21
CA THR A 506 -14.17 10.85 -8.82
C THR A 506 -15.42 10.29 -8.16
N TYR A 507 -15.95 9.19 -8.69
CA TYR A 507 -17.09 8.47 -8.11
C TYR A 507 -16.91 8.22 -6.60
N GLY A 508 -17.97 8.46 -5.83
CA GLY A 508 -17.95 8.41 -4.37
C GLY A 508 -17.55 9.71 -3.65
N TYR A 509 -16.96 10.69 -4.35
CA TYR A 509 -16.65 12.03 -3.81
C TYR A 509 -17.51 13.14 -4.42
N VAL A 510 -18.28 12.82 -5.45
CA VAL A 510 -19.17 13.77 -6.14
C VAL A 510 -20.48 13.90 -5.37
N PRO A 511 -20.91 15.12 -4.99
CA PRO A 511 -22.12 15.33 -4.21
C PRO A 511 -23.42 15.19 -5.05
N PRO A 512 -24.57 14.90 -4.42
CA PRO A 512 -25.83 14.60 -5.10
C PRO A 512 -26.37 15.75 -5.94
N GLU A 513 -26.30 17.00 -5.48
CA GLU A 513 -26.75 18.17 -6.24
C GLU A 513 -25.94 18.36 -7.52
N TYR A 514 -24.68 17.97 -7.50
CA TYR A 514 -23.82 18.07 -8.66
C TYR A 514 -24.17 16.99 -9.69
N VAL A 515 -24.33 15.72 -9.26
CA VAL A 515 -24.76 14.63 -10.14
C VAL A 515 -26.15 14.88 -10.73
N LYS A 516 -27.11 15.31 -9.89
CA LYS A 516 -28.53 15.45 -10.27
C LYS A 516 -28.82 16.70 -11.11
N LYS A 517 -28.14 17.81 -10.81
CA LYS A 517 -28.49 19.14 -11.37
C LYS A 517 -27.33 19.86 -12.05
N GLY A 518 -26.11 19.32 -12.00
CA GLY A 518 -24.92 20.01 -12.50
C GLY A 518 -24.46 21.18 -11.62
N ILE A 519 -25.00 21.32 -10.41
CA ILE A 519 -24.70 22.44 -9.51
C ILE A 519 -23.43 22.14 -8.70
N TYR A 520 -22.50 23.08 -8.67
CA TYR A 520 -21.30 22.99 -7.85
C TYR A 520 -21.02 24.32 -7.13
N SER A 521 -20.45 24.23 -5.93
CA SER A 521 -20.13 25.37 -5.05
C SER A 521 -19.02 24.99 -4.07
N THR A 522 -18.68 25.87 -3.12
CA THR A 522 -17.79 25.54 -2.00
C THR A 522 -18.28 24.34 -1.20
N LYS A 523 -19.60 24.14 -1.11
CA LYS A 523 -20.23 22.99 -0.44
C LYS A 523 -19.99 21.66 -1.17
N SER A 524 -19.60 21.69 -2.43
CA SER A 524 -19.19 20.48 -3.16
C SER A 524 -17.86 19.95 -2.66
N ASP A 525 -16.87 20.82 -2.45
CA ASP A 525 -15.59 20.43 -1.86
C ASP A 525 -15.73 20.05 -0.39
N VAL A 526 -16.64 20.69 0.36
CA VAL A 526 -16.97 20.28 1.74
C VAL A 526 -17.46 18.83 1.77
N TYR A 527 -18.33 18.44 0.84
CA TYR A 527 -18.79 17.05 0.74
C TYR A 527 -17.62 16.09 0.47
N SER A 528 -16.78 16.40 -0.52
CA SER A 528 -15.60 15.58 -0.82
C SER A 528 -14.63 15.51 0.36
N PHE A 529 -14.49 16.59 1.14
CA PHE A 529 -13.71 16.62 2.37
C PHE A 529 -14.31 15.72 3.45
N GLY A 530 -15.63 15.69 3.60
CA GLY A 530 -16.31 14.77 4.52
C GLY A 530 -16.03 13.30 4.20
N VAL A 531 -16.10 12.94 2.91
CA VAL A 531 -15.72 11.59 2.46
C VAL A 531 -14.26 11.29 2.76
N LEU A 532 -13.35 12.22 2.45
CA LEU A 532 -11.92 12.09 2.74
C LEU A 532 -11.66 11.94 4.26
N LEU A 533 -12.36 12.71 5.09
CA LEU A 533 -12.23 12.64 6.54
C LEU A 533 -12.67 11.26 7.07
N LEU A 534 -13.78 10.71 6.58
CA LEU A 534 -14.21 9.35 6.91
C LEU A 534 -13.13 8.32 6.53
N GLN A 535 -12.47 8.46 5.39
CA GLN A 535 -11.38 7.56 4.98
C GLN A 535 -10.15 7.71 5.88
N ILE A 536 -9.79 8.95 6.24
CA ILE A 536 -8.65 9.20 7.12
C ILE A 536 -8.87 8.56 8.48
N ILE A 537 -10.05 8.67 9.09
CA ILE A 537 -10.28 8.11 10.43
C ILE A 537 -10.53 6.60 10.44
N SER A 538 -10.99 6.01 9.33
CA SER A 538 -11.37 4.59 9.26
C SER A 538 -10.37 3.68 8.54
N GLY A 539 -9.52 4.25 7.67
CA GLY A 539 -8.68 3.50 6.73
C GLY A 539 -9.48 2.77 5.63
N LYS A 540 -10.79 3.01 5.49
CA LYS A 540 -11.69 2.29 4.59
C LYS A 540 -11.81 2.98 3.23
N ARG A 541 -11.96 2.20 2.16
CA ARG A 541 -12.16 2.71 0.79
C ARG A 541 -13.62 3.09 0.55
N SER A 542 -13.86 4.18 -0.20
CA SER A 542 -15.21 4.62 -0.58
C SER A 542 -15.88 3.71 -1.61
N ALA A 543 -15.11 2.99 -2.43
CA ALA A 543 -15.63 2.13 -3.49
C ALA A 543 -16.09 0.74 -3.02
N HIS A 544 -15.81 0.37 -1.76
CA HIS A 544 -16.22 -0.92 -1.19
C HIS A 544 -17.53 -0.79 -0.42
N LEU A 545 -18.29 -1.88 -0.33
CA LEU A 545 -19.43 -1.99 0.56
C LEU A 545 -18.97 -2.49 1.93
N HIS A 546 -19.67 -2.05 2.98
CA HIS A 546 -19.33 -2.26 4.38
C HIS A 546 -20.55 -2.77 5.17
N GLY A 547 -20.34 -3.05 6.46
CA GLY A 547 -21.35 -3.59 7.36
C GLY A 547 -21.40 -5.12 7.38
N LEU A 548 -22.18 -5.68 8.30
CA LEU A 548 -22.27 -7.14 8.55
C LEU A 548 -22.67 -7.96 7.30
N HIS A 549 -23.39 -7.34 6.37
CA HIS A 549 -23.88 -7.94 5.14
C HIS A 549 -23.22 -7.38 3.88
N GLU A 550 -22.14 -6.59 4.01
CA GLU A 550 -21.42 -5.95 2.90
C GLU A 550 -22.34 -5.24 1.89
N ASN A 551 -23.33 -4.50 2.39
CA ASN A 551 -24.36 -3.86 1.57
C ASN A 551 -24.48 -2.35 1.79
N LEU A 552 -23.68 -1.76 2.69
CA LEU A 552 -23.73 -0.34 3.01
C LEU A 552 -22.61 0.42 2.32
N SER A 553 -22.90 1.60 1.78
CA SER A 553 -21.84 2.53 1.36
C SER A 553 -20.99 2.97 2.57
N LEU A 554 -19.80 3.51 2.33
CA LEU A 554 -18.96 4.06 3.41
C LEU A 554 -19.73 5.08 4.28
N LEU A 555 -20.59 5.88 3.65
CA LEU A 555 -21.36 6.94 4.29
C LEU A 555 -22.50 6.35 5.12
N ASP A 556 -23.24 5.38 4.56
CA ASP A 556 -24.32 4.68 5.28
C ASP A 556 -23.77 3.91 6.48
N PHE A 557 -22.65 3.22 6.31
CA PHE A 557 -22.01 2.47 7.39
C PHE A 557 -21.53 3.38 8.51
N ALA A 558 -20.92 4.52 8.18
CA ALA A 558 -20.54 5.53 9.17
C ALA A 558 -21.76 6.06 9.92
N HIS A 559 -22.82 6.44 9.21
CA HIS A 559 -24.03 6.97 9.85
C HIS A 559 -24.75 5.94 10.71
N GLU A 560 -24.82 4.68 10.27
CA GLU A 560 -25.40 3.59 11.05
C GLU A 560 -24.69 3.42 12.39
N LEU A 561 -23.36 3.23 12.36
CA LEU A 561 -22.57 3.09 13.58
C LEU A 561 -22.65 4.33 14.48
N TRP A 562 -22.68 5.53 13.90
CA TRP A 562 -22.89 6.78 14.65
C TRP A 562 -24.24 6.80 15.38
N THR A 563 -25.33 6.49 14.67
CA THR A 563 -26.69 6.52 15.25
C THR A 563 -26.93 5.41 16.27
N GLU A 564 -26.19 4.30 16.20
CA GLU A 564 -26.20 3.21 17.18
C GLU A 564 -25.30 3.46 18.40
N GLY A 565 -24.55 4.57 18.44
CA GLY A 565 -23.58 4.82 19.52
C GLY A 565 -22.32 3.96 19.43
N LYS A 566 -22.10 3.29 18.29
CA LYS A 566 -20.97 2.39 17.99
C LYS A 566 -19.90 3.05 17.12
N GLY A 567 -19.81 4.37 17.12
CA GLY A 567 -18.90 5.12 16.25
C GLY A 567 -17.42 4.70 16.35
N MET A 568 -16.99 4.17 17.50
CA MET A 568 -15.63 3.64 17.66
C MET A 568 -15.34 2.40 16.80
N GLU A 569 -16.35 1.59 16.47
CA GLU A 569 -16.21 0.43 15.57
C GLU A 569 -15.89 0.84 14.12
N PHE A 570 -16.19 2.10 13.76
CA PHE A 570 -15.89 2.63 12.44
C PHE A 570 -14.39 2.95 12.26
N MET A 571 -13.70 3.29 13.35
CA MET A 571 -12.34 3.81 13.35
C MET A 571 -11.32 2.76 12.89
N ASP A 572 -10.19 3.22 12.38
CA ASP A 572 -9.06 2.36 12.08
C ASP A 572 -8.46 1.81 13.40
N PRO A 573 -8.39 0.49 13.60
CA PRO A 573 -7.86 -0.10 14.84
C PRO A 573 -6.40 0.28 15.14
N THR A 574 -5.65 0.76 14.14
CA THR A 574 -4.27 1.24 14.32
C THR A 574 -4.17 2.61 14.98
N LEU A 575 -5.30 3.32 15.14
CA LEU A 575 -5.38 4.58 15.88
C LEU A 575 -5.46 4.31 17.38
N ASP A 576 -4.33 3.88 17.95
CA ASP A 576 -4.19 3.69 19.39
C ASP A 576 -4.04 5.06 20.08
N ASP A 577 -5.19 5.65 20.43
CA ASP A 577 -5.23 6.73 21.41
C ASP A 577 -6.46 6.56 22.31
N THR A 578 -6.33 5.67 23.28
CA THR A 578 -7.29 5.48 24.38
C THR A 578 -7.55 6.77 25.18
N THR A 579 -6.73 7.82 25.01
CA THR A 579 -6.91 9.13 25.65
C THR A 579 -7.69 10.15 24.79
N SER A 580 -8.04 9.82 23.54
CA SER A 580 -8.65 10.75 22.57
C SER A 580 -9.94 10.26 21.89
N SER A 581 -10.68 9.31 22.47
CA SER A 581 -11.91 8.78 21.84
C SER A 581 -12.96 9.87 21.51
N CYS A 582 -13.11 10.92 22.34
CA CYS A 582 -14.00 12.06 22.03
C CYS A 582 -13.53 12.82 20.77
N LYS A 583 -12.22 12.90 20.48
CA LYS A 583 -11.68 13.55 19.26
C LYS A 583 -11.96 12.75 17.99
N LEU A 584 -11.82 11.42 18.05
CA LEU A 584 -12.13 10.55 16.92
C LEU A 584 -13.63 10.62 16.58
N LEU A 585 -14.48 10.49 17.59
CA LEU A 585 -15.94 10.63 17.44
C LEU A 585 -16.32 12.03 16.94
N ARG A 586 -15.62 13.08 17.39
CA ARG A 586 -15.80 14.45 16.89
C ARG A 586 -15.45 14.56 15.40
N CYS A 587 -14.34 13.99 14.95
CA CYS A 587 -14.00 13.94 13.53
C CYS A 587 -15.06 13.19 12.71
N MET A 588 -15.57 12.08 13.23
CA MET A 588 -16.67 11.34 12.60
C MET A 588 -17.95 12.19 12.48
N GLN A 589 -18.33 12.88 13.56
CA GLN A 589 -19.50 13.78 13.57
C GLN A 589 -19.36 14.88 12.52
N ILE A 590 -18.20 15.55 12.47
CA ILE A 590 -17.91 16.60 11.50
C ILE A 590 -17.95 16.04 10.08
N ALA A 591 -17.37 14.86 9.85
CA ALA A 591 -17.40 14.21 8.54
C ALA A 591 -18.84 13.92 8.09
N LEU A 592 -19.70 13.45 8.99
CA LEU A 592 -21.12 13.20 8.73
C LEU A 592 -21.89 14.50 8.42
N LEU A 593 -21.59 15.61 9.11
CA LEU A 593 -22.16 16.92 8.77
C LEU A 593 -21.77 17.38 7.36
N CYS A 594 -20.54 17.10 6.94
CA CYS A 594 -20.04 17.45 5.61
C CYS A 594 -20.71 16.64 4.48
N VAL A 595 -21.14 15.40 4.72
CA VAL A 595 -21.69 14.51 3.67
C VAL A 595 -23.21 14.48 3.59
N GLN A 596 -23.91 15.43 4.20
CA GLN A 596 -25.38 15.50 4.18
C GLN A 596 -25.94 15.71 2.75
N GLU A 597 -27.12 15.13 2.48
CA GLU A 597 -27.80 15.19 1.17
C GLU A 597 -27.99 16.64 0.69
N ASN A 598 -28.48 17.53 1.56
CA ASN A 598 -28.69 18.94 1.23
C ASN A 598 -27.42 19.76 1.46
N ALA A 599 -26.92 20.43 0.41
CA ALA A 599 -25.74 21.28 0.48
C ALA A 599 -25.85 22.44 1.50
N ASN A 600 -27.07 22.91 1.78
CA ASN A 600 -27.31 23.97 2.77
C ASN A 600 -27.13 23.49 4.21
N ASP A 601 -27.32 22.19 4.46
CA ASP A 601 -27.14 21.60 5.81
C ASP A 601 -25.65 21.35 6.13
N ARG A 602 -24.78 21.34 5.11
CA ARG A 602 -23.34 21.15 5.28
C ARG A 602 -22.69 22.40 5.88
N PRO A 603 -21.71 22.29 6.78
CA PRO A 603 -20.96 23.45 7.27
C PRO A 603 -20.12 24.09 6.17
N THR A 604 -19.67 25.31 6.39
CA THR A 604 -18.57 25.94 5.64
C THR A 604 -17.22 25.38 6.10
N MET A 605 -16.17 25.49 5.28
CA MET A 605 -14.83 25.05 5.72
C MET A 605 -14.31 25.85 6.93
N LEU A 606 -14.78 27.09 7.11
CA LEU A 606 -14.47 27.91 8.29
C LEU A 606 -15.08 27.31 9.56
N GLU A 607 -16.36 26.93 9.50
CA GLU A 607 -17.04 26.23 10.59
C GLU A 607 -16.41 24.86 10.85
N VAL A 608 -16.06 24.10 9.82
CA VAL A 608 -15.33 22.83 9.95
C VAL A 608 -14.01 23.05 10.70
N SER A 609 -13.22 24.05 10.32
CA SER A 609 -11.96 24.34 11.02
C SER A 609 -12.18 24.77 12.46
N ALA A 610 -13.25 25.51 12.77
CA ALA A 610 -13.58 25.89 14.13
C ALA A 610 -14.00 24.67 14.97
N MET A 611 -14.82 23.78 14.41
CA MET A 611 -15.28 22.54 15.07
C MET A 611 -14.14 21.54 15.32
N LEU A 612 -13.14 21.48 14.43
CA LEU A 612 -11.95 20.65 14.60
C LEU A 612 -11.00 21.19 15.69
N ARG A 613 -10.92 22.52 15.86
CA ARG A 613 -10.05 23.18 16.85
C ARG A 613 -10.65 23.26 18.25
N ASN A 614 -11.97 23.27 18.37
CA ASN A 614 -12.66 23.43 19.65
C ASN A 614 -13.48 22.19 20.04
N GLU A 615 -12.98 21.50 21.07
CA GLU A 615 -13.56 20.27 21.62
C GLU A 615 -14.84 20.53 22.44
N THR A 616 -15.05 21.77 22.90
CA THR A 616 -16.16 22.14 23.81
C THR A 616 -17.36 22.76 23.12
N THR A 617 -17.23 23.14 21.84
CA THR A 617 -18.34 23.73 21.09
C THR A 617 -19.41 22.66 20.82
N ALA A 618 -20.66 22.96 21.15
CA ALA A 618 -21.79 22.13 20.76
C ALA A 618 -21.86 22.03 19.23
N VAL A 619 -21.90 20.80 18.71
CA VAL A 619 -22.01 20.54 17.27
C VAL A 619 -23.32 19.84 16.98
N ALA A 620 -23.94 20.23 15.87
CA ALA A 620 -25.23 19.70 15.45
C ALA A 620 -25.19 18.18 15.29
N ILE A 621 -26.34 17.53 15.53
CA ILE A 621 -26.51 16.11 15.23
C ILE A 621 -26.58 15.97 13.70
N PRO A 622 -25.71 15.15 13.08
CA PRO A 622 -25.75 14.96 11.63
C PRO A 622 -27.08 14.36 11.20
N LYS A 623 -27.66 14.90 10.12
CA LYS A 623 -28.77 14.25 9.41
C LYS A 623 -28.22 13.12 8.51
N ARG A 624 -29.12 12.43 7.82
CA ARG A 624 -28.75 11.35 6.90
C ARG A 624 -27.75 11.79 5.83
N PRO A 625 -26.73 10.95 5.53
CA PRO A 625 -25.80 11.19 4.45
C PRO A 625 -26.49 11.15 3.08
N ALA A 626 -25.82 11.74 2.10
CA ALA A 626 -26.28 11.69 0.73
C ALA A 626 -26.37 10.25 0.19
N PHE A 627 -27.32 10.02 -0.73
CA PHE A 627 -27.52 8.75 -1.46
C PHE A 627 -27.94 7.53 -0.61
N SER A 628 -28.39 7.74 0.64
CA SER A 628 -28.84 6.65 1.51
C SER A 628 -30.08 5.92 0.97
N THR A 629 -30.08 4.59 1.07
CA THR A 629 -31.15 3.71 0.55
C THR A 629 -32.28 3.44 1.55
N LYS A 630 -32.17 3.91 2.80
CA LYS A 630 -33.18 3.69 3.87
C LYS A 630 -34.24 4.83 3.88
N HIS A 631 -35.53 4.51 3.98
CA HIS A 631 -36.65 5.50 4.03
C HIS A 631 -36.81 6.20 5.40
N SER A 632 -37.40 7.40 5.41
CA SER A 632 -37.29 8.47 6.40
C SER A 632 -38.16 8.39 7.68
N GLU A 633 -38.83 7.27 7.95
CA GLU A 633 -39.97 7.28 8.91
C GLU A 633 -39.63 7.17 10.42
N ASP A 634 -38.37 6.95 10.81
CA ASP A 634 -38.03 6.58 12.21
C ASP A 634 -37.30 7.65 13.07
N GLU A 635 -37.16 8.90 12.62
CA GLU A 635 -36.23 9.84 13.28
C GLU A 635 -36.73 10.54 14.55
N GLN A 636 -38.01 10.45 14.93
CA GLN A 636 -38.54 11.21 16.07
C GLN A 636 -38.31 10.57 17.46
N LYS A 637 -37.85 9.31 17.57
CA LYS A 637 -37.81 8.59 18.87
C LYS A 637 -36.43 8.38 19.50
N LYS A 638 -35.31 8.64 18.81
CA LYS A 638 -33.95 8.34 19.34
C LYS A 638 -33.18 9.55 19.90
N SER A 639 -33.75 10.75 19.81
CA SER A 639 -33.04 12.02 20.05
C SER A 639 -32.69 12.32 21.53
N SER A 640 -33.24 11.60 22.52
CA SER A 640 -33.10 11.96 23.93
C SER A 640 -31.91 11.34 24.67
N LEU A 641 -31.17 10.40 24.06
CA LEU A 641 -30.06 9.68 24.74
C LEU A 641 -28.65 10.22 24.41
N GLN A 642 -28.52 11.24 23.55
CA GLN A 642 -27.24 11.58 22.91
C GLN A 642 -26.47 12.79 23.48
N LEU A 643 -27.01 13.47 24.51
CA LEU A 643 -26.36 14.64 25.11
C LEU A 643 -25.31 14.32 26.20
N GLU A 644 -25.17 13.06 26.63
CA GLU A 644 -24.27 12.68 27.74
C GLU A 644 -22.81 12.39 27.34
N ILE A 645 -22.46 12.30 26.06
CA ILE A 645 -21.15 11.72 25.68
C ILE A 645 -19.95 12.67 25.85
N CYS A 646 -20.11 14.01 25.88
CA CYS A 646 -18.99 14.91 26.24
C CYS A 646 -19.43 16.15 27.08
N SER A 647 -20.21 15.98 28.17
CA SER A 647 -20.30 16.99 29.24
C SER A 647 -19.34 16.64 30.38
N ILE A 648 -18.23 17.38 30.50
CA ILE A 648 -17.40 17.36 31.71
C ILE A 648 -18.19 18.10 32.79
N ASP A 649 -18.64 17.35 33.80
CA ASP A 649 -19.28 17.87 34.99
C ASP A 649 -18.30 18.80 35.73
N THR A 650 -18.53 20.12 35.66
CA THR A 650 -17.75 21.13 36.39
C THR A 650 -18.56 21.61 37.58
N SER A 651 -18.75 20.71 38.55
CA SER A 651 -19.30 21.06 39.86
C SER A 651 -18.16 21.21 40.87
N PRO A 652 -17.91 22.39 41.47
CA PRO A 652 -16.88 22.54 42.50
C PRO A 652 -17.39 21.91 43.80
N ILE A 653 -16.75 20.83 44.25
CA ILE A 653 -16.99 20.27 45.58
C ILE A 653 -16.34 21.21 46.60
N THR A 654 -17.10 22.20 47.07
CA THR A 654 -16.87 22.82 48.38
C THR A 654 -17.50 21.92 49.45
N GLN A 655 -16.67 21.30 50.30
CA GLN A 655 -17.13 20.74 51.56
C GLN A 655 -16.53 21.53 52.73
N VAL A 656 -17.45 22.09 53.50
CA VAL A 656 -17.25 22.92 54.69
C VAL A 656 -16.74 22.05 55.84
N VAL A 657 -15.62 22.44 56.45
CA VAL A 657 -15.16 21.89 57.73
C VAL A 657 -15.87 22.65 58.85
N GLY A 658 -16.79 21.99 59.54
CA GLY A 658 -17.38 22.47 60.79
C GLY A 658 -16.45 22.15 61.97
N ARG A 659 -16.36 23.11 62.91
CA ARG A 659 -15.60 23.01 64.17
C ARG A 659 -16.04 21.86 65.05
#